data_AF-A0A087DBR4-F1
#
_entry.id   AF-A0A087DBR4-F1
#
_cell.length_a   1.000
_cell.length_b   1.000
_cell.length_c   1.000
_cell.angle_alpha   90.00
_cell.angle_beta   90.00
_cell.angle_gamma   90.00
#
_symmetry.space_group_name_H-M   'P 1'
#
loop_
_entity.id
_entity.type
_entity.pdbx_description
1 polymer ?
#
loop_
_entity_poly.entity_id
_entity_poly.type
_entity_poly.pdbx_seq_one_letter_code
_entity_poly.pdbx_strand_id
1 'polypeptide(L)'
;MTLHFTSQGWRKAVAIAASAATMVSMFAVGASAATAAESADKVVVSQVANQDGKGYLEVDGKPFFMHGVQFFGEWQIYGSDAAPIPTDQKNPILPQDWLENGFEKTKAAGFDTIQIELAWNQIQPTSEGQYDWTLLDKYVQWAKKYDLKIDVVWWGLNGCGGGIRENTVHGYMADIPDYLEADKYWGFKNNGGENEVPYLPNDSDPTRAADADYLFGEERKAVTAMFNHLAKVDTTHQTILFQIWNELNWNGWKDGHNKTQKDEWLRLADELGKAVKDSDYQVATRLNYRGNSIDSRSVLDKYENIDFSGPDAYTTSVSSMANIVKDTAAKSDIAYIPETFSGKSNPTEITATILANGGFVDFWQLNESWASKDYALYGVPDDGYAKYTDWKLGTIPTMPEPAQKLARFNNSINKMGEEIAVALPENMAAFNADTDNAVKGYQGTKTIAGKDVTFSSGADSDAVGFALRDADTGAFLLASNSTGASTFNLGAGAVASVGSFDDDGNWTGEPREVAADGTISIGEGELIRVIDTSALSGALDAGKSLKEADYTPESWKTYAQERKDAEQVLADPNATQNQLNDAAKALSAAQDALVPSGKLTVVDPASLTVIAGTAGDAIQGNAPKQVNVRAKASNPVRKDVTWNWQNVDTSPLANAGGRVSVPGTVALDDGTTLDATLTVYATAEHETNIAGSYKNIWDDGHDSTDVGATFDGNTTNKGYTTWKSSGYSNFSLRPDYADAHNISKVKVYFYKDGGRASWSKNVSVNVWSVTDNAWVPFGTTVDLSSYTQDGDAPVAEFTVDKPIEAKGVEIHGDADSYVSLSEVEIYAKDGTALPASDASLADLRVDGSSVEGFDADKTGYDVTIAHDAEYPLVQGLSRDTAAKVTIDQASEANGGKATVVVTPADGNAEAAKTYAVTFARASKPGNGGDPTGPTDPSNPSNPSNPSNPDGNGGKNGGADQNADGKKRDELSRTGSAIAMAAAAMMVAATAGVAALMIRRRSGR
;
A
#
# COMPACT_ATOMS: atom_id res chain seq x y z
N MET A 1 -11.83 51.79 3.72
CA MET A 1 -13.25 52.14 3.88
C MET A 1 -14.03 50.83 3.79
N THR A 2 -14.72 50.38 4.85
CA THR A 2 -16.10 50.78 5.22
C THR A 2 -17.10 50.35 4.16
N LEU A 3 -18.16 49.55 4.38
CA LEU A 3 -18.61 48.55 5.37
C LEU A 3 -20.06 48.17 4.93
N HIS A 4 -20.62 47.11 5.54
CA HIS A 4 -22.00 46.58 5.39
C HIS A 4 -22.22 45.63 4.19
N PHE A 5 -22.71 44.38 4.31
CA PHE A 5 -23.54 43.59 5.28
C PHE A 5 -25.02 43.39 4.91
N THR A 6 -25.49 42.20 5.31
CA THR A 6 -26.85 41.62 5.36
C THR A 6 -27.56 41.24 4.04
N SER A 7 -28.51 40.29 4.03
CA SER A 7 -28.47 38.84 4.40
C SER A 7 -29.91 38.26 4.45
N GLN A 8 -30.06 36.93 4.25
CA GLN A 8 -31.31 36.15 4.37
C GLN A 8 -32.38 36.46 3.29
N GLY A 9 -33.30 35.56 2.94
CA GLY A 9 -33.41 34.13 3.26
C GLY A 9 -34.86 33.61 3.41
N TRP A 10 -35.04 32.30 3.25
CA TRP A 10 -36.20 31.45 3.65
C TRP A 10 -37.40 31.15 2.69
N ARG A 11 -37.32 29.95 2.08
CA ARG A 11 -38.24 28.79 2.24
C ARG A 11 -39.71 28.79 1.74
N LYS A 12 -39.94 27.88 0.76
CA LYS A 12 -40.91 26.74 0.73
C LYS A 12 -42.43 26.91 0.41
N ALA A 13 -42.78 26.46 -0.82
CA ALA A 13 -43.44 25.16 -1.14
C ALA A 13 -44.99 25.02 -1.37
N VAL A 14 -45.34 23.85 -1.98
CA VAL A 14 -46.64 23.12 -2.08
C VAL A 14 -47.56 23.33 -3.33
N ALA A 15 -47.13 22.76 -4.46
CA ALA A 15 -47.62 21.50 -5.08
C ALA A 15 -49.12 21.22 -5.47
N ILE A 16 -49.27 20.72 -6.73
CA ILE A 16 -50.14 19.61 -7.27
C ILE A 16 -51.66 19.81 -7.48
N ALA A 17 -52.11 19.65 -8.75
CA ALA A 17 -53.14 18.70 -9.28
C ALA A 17 -53.75 19.15 -10.64
N ALA A 18 -54.31 18.31 -11.55
CA ALA A 18 -53.99 16.94 -12.01
C ALA A 18 -54.79 16.56 -13.31
N SER A 19 -54.19 15.76 -14.20
CA SER A 19 -54.81 14.78 -15.14
C SER A 19 -55.75 15.14 -16.32
N ALA A 20 -55.19 14.99 -17.54
CA ALA A 20 -55.64 14.14 -18.68
C ALA A 20 -56.99 14.32 -19.45
N ALA A 21 -56.91 14.35 -20.81
CA ALA A 21 -57.67 13.46 -21.74
C ALA A 21 -57.33 13.62 -23.26
N THR A 22 -56.69 12.60 -23.84
CA THR A 22 -56.98 11.94 -25.16
C THR A 22 -57.04 12.70 -26.51
N MET A 23 -55.90 12.67 -27.23
CA MET A 23 -55.69 12.23 -28.64
C MET A 23 -56.62 12.55 -29.85
N VAL A 24 -56.01 13.20 -30.85
CA VAL A 24 -55.86 12.78 -32.29
C VAL A 24 -57.03 12.90 -33.30
N SER A 25 -56.61 13.24 -34.54
CA SER A 25 -57.29 13.23 -35.86
C SER A 25 -57.85 14.58 -36.35
N MET A 26 -57.66 15.00 -37.61
CA MET A 26 -56.88 14.40 -38.73
C MET A 26 -56.50 15.46 -39.79
N PHE A 27 -55.40 15.24 -40.53
CA PHE A 27 -54.99 15.89 -41.79
C PHE A 27 -55.15 17.42 -41.98
N ALA A 28 -54.03 18.15 -42.04
CA ALA A 28 -53.58 18.90 -43.25
C ALA A 28 -52.53 20.00 -42.96
N VAL A 29 -51.26 19.63 -42.74
CA VAL A 29 -50.13 20.55 -42.94
C VAL A 29 -49.01 19.81 -43.67
N GLY A 30 -48.89 20.07 -44.97
CA GLY A 30 -47.70 19.74 -45.75
C GLY A 30 -46.92 21.02 -46.07
N ALA A 31 -45.60 20.90 -46.20
CA ALA A 31 -44.70 21.91 -46.76
C ALA A 31 -44.55 23.26 -46.01
N SER A 32 -44.27 23.25 -44.69
CA SER A 32 -43.54 24.35 -44.02
C SER A 32 -42.84 23.95 -42.70
N ALA A 33 -42.01 22.90 -42.72
CA ALA A 33 -41.23 22.46 -41.55
C ALA A 33 -39.88 21.85 -42.00
N ALA A 34 -38.97 22.70 -42.49
CA ALA A 34 -37.66 22.30 -43.01
C ALA A 34 -36.52 23.19 -42.47
N THR A 35 -36.56 23.45 -41.17
CA THR A 35 -35.51 24.11 -40.36
C THR A 35 -35.69 23.65 -38.92
N ALA A 36 -34.59 23.37 -38.21
CA ALA A 36 -34.58 22.82 -36.85
C ALA A 36 -35.33 21.49 -36.70
N ALA A 37 -34.73 20.42 -37.23
CA ALA A 37 -34.59 19.25 -36.38
C ALA A 37 -33.56 19.62 -35.29
N GLU A 38 -33.82 19.26 -34.03
CA GLU A 38 -32.77 19.29 -33.01
C GLU A 38 -31.69 18.28 -33.42
N SER A 39 -30.42 18.67 -33.33
CA SER A 39 -29.35 17.69 -33.31
C SER A 39 -29.54 16.86 -32.04
N ALA A 40 -29.72 15.55 -32.19
CA ALA A 40 -29.49 14.67 -31.05
C ALA A 40 -28.02 14.87 -30.63
N ASP A 41 -27.80 15.20 -29.37
CA ASP A 41 -26.44 15.33 -28.85
C ASP A 41 -25.76 13.97 -28.93
N LYS A 42 -24.50 13.95 -29.41
CA LYS A 42 -23.73 12.72 -29.54
C LYS A 42 -23.53 12.07 -28.18
N VAL A 43 -23.72 10.77 -28.11
CA VAL A 43 -23.48 9.99 -26.89
C VAL A 43 -21.99 9.68 -26.81
N VAL A 44 -21.31 10.24 -25.80
CA VAL A 44 -19.95 9.82 -25.43
C VAL A 44 -20.08 8.72 -24.40
N VAL A 45 -19.90 7.48 -24.81
CA VAL A 45 -19.97 6.31 -23.91
C VAL A 45 -18.67 6.10 -23.17
N SER A 46 -17.54 6.23 -23.87
CA SER A 46 -16.23 6.04 -23.26
C SER A 46 -15.14 6.91 -23.88
N GLN A 47 -14.13 7.21 -23.07
CA GLN A 47 -12.98 8.05 -23.42
C GLN A 47 -11.77 7.67 -22.56
N VAL A 48 -10.55 7.99 -23.01
CA VAL A 48 -9.37 7.87 -22.15
C VAL A 48 -9.28 9.07 -21.22
N ALA A 49 -9.10 8.80 -19.93
CA ALA A 49 -8.83 9.78 -18.89
C ALA A 49 -7.47 9.53 -18.24
N ASN A 50 -7.02 10.42 -17.35
CA ASN A 50 -5.73 10.31 -16.68
C ASN A 50 -5.78 10.88 -15.26
N GLN A 51 -5.25 10.13 -14.29
CA GLN A 51 -5.07 10.54 -12.90
C GLN A 51 -3.60 10.38 -12.51
N ASP A 52 -2.99 11.50 -12.10
CA ASP A 52 -1.59 11.60 -11.64
C ASP A 52 -0.53 10.93 -12.54
N GLY A 53 -0.81 10.86 -13.85
CA GLY A 53 0.07 10.27 -14.87
C GLY A 53 -0.37 8.90 -15.38
N LYS A 54 -1.20 8.15 -14.63
CA LYS A 54 -1.78 6.89 -15.09
C LYS A 54 -3.04 7.16 -15.92
N GLY A 55 -3.08 6.66 -17.15
CA GLY A 55 -4.30 6.68 -17.95
C GLY A 55 -5.18 5.44 -17.72
N TYR A 56 -6.48 5.65 -17.81
CA TYR A 56 -7.52 4.64 -17.62
C TYR A 56 -8.70 4.95 -18.56
N LEU A 57 -9.62 3.99 -18.74
CA LEU A 57 -10.84 4.19 -19.50
C LEU A 57 -11.92 4.78 -18.59
N GLU A 58 -12.55 5.88 -19.00
CA GLU A 58 -13.85 6.28 -18.45
C GLU A 58 -14.97 5.63 -19.26
N VAL A 59 -16.00 5.13 -18.56
CA VAL A 59 -17.28 4.72 -19.13
C VAL A 59 -18.38 5.49 -18.38
N ASP A 60 -19.28 6.16 -19.09
CA ASP A 60 -20.34 7.00 -18.51
C ASP A 60 -19.84 8.08 -17.52
N GLY A 61 -18.56 8.49 -17.63
CA GLY A 61 -17.90 9.45 -16.74
C GLY A 61 -17.41 8.87 -15.40
N LYS A 62 -17.38 7.54 -15.27
CA LYS A 62 -16.75 6.81 -14.15
C LYS A 62 -15.48 6.07 -14.61
N PRO A 63 -14.45 5.89 -13.76
CA PRO A 63 -13.34 5.00 -14.04
C PRO A 63 -13.80 3.56 -14.27
N PHE A 64 -13.30 2.90 -15.32
CA PHE A 64 -13.70 1.54 -15.68
C PHE A 64 -12.53 0.55 -15.61
N PHE A 65 -12.78 -0.61 -15.01
CA PHE A 65 -11.79 -1.68 -14.91
C PHE A 65 -11.76 -2.54 -16.18
N MET A 66 -10.78 -2.27 -17.04
CA MET A 66 -10.54 -3.07 -18.24
C MET A 66 -9.95 -4.45 -17.86
N HIS A 67 -10.83 -5.46 -17.82
CA HIS A 67 -10.49 -6.85 -17.58
C HIS A 67 -11.51 -7.80 -18.24
N GLY A 68 -11.07 -8.52 -19.27
CA GLY A 68 -11.93 -9.33 -20.12
C GLY A 68 -11.28 -10.55 -20.75
N VAL A 69 -12.04 -11.21 -21.61
CA VAL A 69 -11.62 -12.41 -22.37
C VAL A 69 -12.29 -12.43 -23.75
N GLN A 70 -11.54 -12.86 -24.76
CA GLN A 70 -11.96 -12.87 -26.17
C GLN A 70 -12.82 -14.07 -26.53
N PHE A 71 -13.83 -13.84 -27.36
CA PHE A 71 -14.75 -14.85 -27.89
C PHE A 71 -14.92 -14.68 -29.41
N PHE A 72 -14.70 -15.76 -30.15
CA PHE A 72 -14.68 -15.81 -31.62
C PHE A 72 -16.05 -15.68 -32.30
N GLY A 73 -17.15 -15.59 -31.56
CA GLY A 73 -18.49 -15.45 -32.13
C GLY A 73 -18.81 -16.54 -33.16
N GLU A 74 -19.22 -16.15 -34.38
CA GLU A 74 -19.55 -17.07 -35.48
C GLU A 74 -18.33 -17.69 -36.18
N TRP A 75 -17.14 -17.11 -36.04
CA TRP A 75 -15.90 -17.67 -36.60
C TRP A 75 -15.39 -18.91 -35.84
N GLN A 76 -16.02 -19.24 -34.71
CA GLN A 76 -15.64 -20.34 -33.83
C GLN A 76 -16.07 -21.73 -34.36
N ILE A 77 -15.65 -22.06 -35.58
CA ILE A 77 -16.09 -23.22 -36.39
C ILE A 77 -15.22 -24.47 -36.17
N TYR A 78 -13.99 -24.29 -35.65
CA TYR A 78 -12.96 -25.34 -35.50
C TYR A 78 -12.42 -25.44 -34.05
N GLY A 79 -12.31 -26.66 -33.53
CA GLY A 79 -11.57 -26.96 -32.28
C GLY A 79 -10.13 -27.41 -32.58
N SER A 80 -9.35 -27.76 -31.56
CA SER A 80 -7.89 -27.96 -31.74
C SER A 80 -7.51 -29.18 -32.59
N ASP A 81 -8.34 -30.23 -32.62
CA ASP A 81 -8.02 -31.49 -33.33
C ASP A 81 -9.26 -32.26 -33.87
N ALA A 82 -10.37 -31.55 -34.13
CA ALA A 82 -11.64 -32.16 -34.53
C ALA A 82 -12.28 -31.52 -35.78
N ALA A 83 -13.03 -32.33 -36.54
CA ALA A 83 -13.75 -31.91 -37.75
C ALA A 83 -14.66 -30.69 -37.48
N PRO A 84 -14.80 -29.78 -38.47
CA PRO A 84 -15.60 -28.57 -38.32
C PRO A 84 -17.06 -28.89 -38.02
N ILE A 85 -17.77 -27.89 -37.49
CA ILE A 85 -19.24 -27.84 -37.58
C ILE A 85 -19.60 -28.05 -39.07
N PRO A 86 -20.44 -29.04 -39.45
CA PRO A 86 -20.67 -29.33 -40.87
C PRO A 86 -21.52 -28.25 -41.53
N THR A 87 -20.90 -27.37 -42.30
CA THR A 87 -21.55 -26.21 -42.92
C THR A 87 -21.51 -26.31 -44.44
N ASP A 88 -22.67 -26.50 -45.06
CA ASP A 88 -22.87 -26.41 -46.51
C ASP A 88 -23.12 -24.96 -46.98
N GLN A 89 -22.90 -24.00 -46.08
CA GLN A 89 -23.14 -22.57 -46.25
C GLN A 89 -21.83 -21.78 -46.20
N LYS A 90 -21.74 -20.75 -47.04
CA LYS A 90 -20.81 -19.62 -46.89
C LYS A 90 -21.27 -18.80 -45.67
N ASN A 91 -20.35 -18.46 -44.78
CA ASN A 91 -20.59 -17.77 -43.50
C ASN A 91 -21.70 -18.43 -42.66
N PRO A 92 -21.39 -19.50 -41.91
CA PRO A 92 -22.40 -20.28 -41.21
C PRO A 92 -23.00 -19.53 -40.01
N ILE A 93 -24.30 -19.22 -40.11
CA ILE A 93 -25.07 -18.65 -39.01
C ILE A 93 -25.15 -19.69 -37.89
N LEU A 94 -24.39 -19.50 -36.82
CA LEU A 94 -24.40 -20.39 -35.66
C LEU A 94 -25.70 -20.21 -34.86
N PRO A 95 -26.18 -21.24 -34.13
CA PRO A 95 -27.38 -21.09 -33.31
C PRO A 95 -27.21 -19.94 -32.30
N GLN A 96 -28.17 -19.04 -32.21
CA GLN A 96 -28.09 -17.87 -31.33
C GLN A 96 -27.99 -18.27 -29.85
N ASP A 97 -28.68 -19.34 -29.45
CA ASP A 97 -28.59 -19.98 -28.13
C ASP A 97 -27.25 -20.69 -27.88
N TRP A 98 -26.47 -20.95 -28.94
CA TRP A 98 -25.09 -21.40 -28.82
C TRP A 98 -24.14 -20.21 -28.62
N LEU A 99 -24.23 -19.15 -29.44
CA LEU A 99 -23.44 -17.92 -29.32
C LEU A 99 -23.60 -17.25 -27.94
N GLU A 100 -24.82 -17.29 -27.38
CA GLU A 100 -25.14 -16.78 -26.05
C GLU A 100 -24.33 -17.47 -24.92
N ASN A 101 -23.79 -18.68 -25.14
CA ASN A 101 -22.88 -19.32 -24.17
C ASN A 101 -21.62 -18.51 -23.95
N GLY A 102 -21.10 -17.77 -24.94
CA GLY A 102 -19.90 -16.95 -24.78
C GLY A 102 -20.07 -15.95 -23.64
N PHE A 103 -21.13 -15.14 -23.73
CA PHE A 103 -21.51 -14.16 -22.71
C PHE A 103 -21.78 -14.82 -21.34
N GLU A 104 -22.51 -15.93 -21.31
CA GLU A 104 -22.78 -16.65 -20.05
C GLU A 104 -21.50 -17.18 -19.38
N LYS A 105 -20.54 -17.66 -20.18
CA LYS A 105 -19.30 -18.28 -19.69
C LYS A 105 -18.27 -17.21 -19.31
N THR A 106 -18.20 -16.09 -20.03
CA THR A 106 -17.38 -14.93 -19.64
C THR A 106 -17.76 -14.40 -18.25
N LYS A 107 -19.06 -14.15 -17.99
CA LYS A 107 -19.49 -13.74 -16.64
C LYS A 107 -19.33 -14.86 -15.59
N ALA A 108 -19.51 -16.12 -15.96
CA ALA A 108 -19.28 -17.25 -15.05
C ALA A 108 -17.79 -17.51 -14.73
N ALA A 109 -16.86 -17.03 -15.55
CA ALA A 109 -15.44 -16.94 -15.26
C ALA A 109 -15.06 -15.63 -14.52
N GLY A 110 -16.04 -14.81 -14.14
CA GLY A 110 -15.87 -13.61 -13.33
C GLY A 110 -15.37 -12.38 -14.10
N PHE A 111 -15.39 -12.37 -15.44
CA PHE A 111 -15.05 -11.17 -16.20
C PHE A 111 -16.27 -10.26 -16.37
N ASP A 112 -16.03 -8.95 -16.40
CA ASP A 112 -17.06 -7.93 -16.67
C ASP A 112 -16.94 -7.34 -18.09
N THR A 113 -15.88 -7.67 -18.84
CA THR A 113 -15.71 -7.32 -20.26
C THR A 113 -15.62 -8.59 -21.12
N ILE A 114 -16.28 -8.58 -22.28
CA ILE A 114 -16.12 -9.57 -23.34
C ILE A 114 -15.55 -8.90 -24.60
N GLN A 115 -14.40 -9.38 -25.07
CA GLN A 115 -13.88 -9.02 -26.39
C GLN A 115 -14.62 -9.86 -27.43
N ILE A 116 -15.22 -9.21 -28.42
CA ILE A 116 -16.01 -9.85 -29.47
C ILE A 116 -15.36 -9.59 -30.81
N GLU A 117 -14.98 -10.66 -31.52
CA GLU A 117 -14.61 -10.55 -32.92
C GLU A 117 -15.85 -10.25 -33.77
N LEU A 118 -15.76 -9.20 -34.58
CA LEU A 118 -16.82 -8.78 -35.49
C LEU A 118 -16.22 -8.47 -36.85
N ALA A 119 -16.58 -9.29 -37.83
CA ALA A 119 -16.12 -9.17 -39.21
C ALA A 119 -17.05 -8.27 -40.03
N TRP A 120 -16.47 -7.48 -40.94
CA TRP A 120 -17.22 -6.51 -41.74
C TRP A 120 -18.38 -7.14 -42.54
N ASN A 121 -18.16 -8.29 -43.17
CA ASN A 121 -19.23 -8.97 -43.91
C ASN A 121 -20.37 -9.53 -43.04
N GLN A 122 -20.21 -9.65 -41.71
CA GLN A 122 -21.34 -10.00 -40.82
C GLN A 122 -22.33 -8.84 -40.70
N ILE A 123 -21.83 -7.58 -40.69
CA ILE A 123 -22.70 -6.40 -40.68
C ILE A 123 -23.09 -5.91 -42.07
N GLN A 124 -22.35 -6.27 -43.14
CA GLN A 124 -22.60 -5.80 -44.50
C GLN A 124 -22.25 -6.86 -45.57
N PRO A 125 -22.98 -7.98 -45.67
CA PRO A 125 -22.52 -9.15 -46.43
C PRO A 125 -22.45 -8.96 -47.95
N THR A 126 -23.47 -8.36 -48.58
CA THR A 126 -23.71 -8.56 -50.03
C THR A 126 -23.69 -7.32 -50.92
N SER A 127 -23.77 -6.09 -50.40
CA SER A 127 -23.88 -4.87 -51.23
C SER A 127 -23.55 -3.58 -50.47
N GLU A 128 -23.17 -2.53 -51.21
CA GLU A 128 -23.00 -1.17 -50.68
C GLU A 128 -24.28 -0.71 -49.95
N GLY A 129 -24.12 -0.27 -48.69
CA GLY A 129 -25.20 0.29 -47.87
C GLY A 129 -26.32 -0.68 -47.46
N GLN A 130 -26.18 -1.99 -47.72
CA GLN A 130 -27.13 -3.01 -47.26
C GLN A 130 -26.56 -3.72 -46.02
N TYR A 131 -27.03 -3.29 -44.85
CA TYR A 131 -26.54 -3.77 -43.56
C TYR A 131 -27.48 -4.80 -42.92
N ASP A 132 -26.90 -5.78 -42.20
CA ASP A 132 -27.63 -6.66 -41.29
C ASP A 132 -27.13 -6.42 -39.85
N TRP A 133 -28.05 -6.04 -38.96
CA TRP A 133 -27.73 -5.76 -37.55
C TRP A 133 -28.12 -6.90 -36.62
N THR A 134 -28.64 -8.02 -37.14
CA THR A 134 -29.24 -9.11 -36.34
C THR A 134 -28.27 -9.69 -35.30
N LEU A 135 -26.99 -9.83 -35.65
CA LEU A 135 -25.96 -10.34 -34.75
C LEU A 135 -25.50 -9.28 -33.72
N LEU A 136 -25.32 -8.04 -34.16
CA LEU A 136 -24.90 -6.93 -33.31
C LEU A 136 -25.95 -6.61 -32.24
N ASP A 137 -27.22 -6.55 -32.64
CA ASP A 137 -28.36 -6.42 -31.74
C ASP A 137 -28.40 -7.55 -30.69
N LYS A 138 -27.96 -8.75 -31.06
CA LYS A 138 -27.88 -9.91 -30.16
C LYS A 138 -26.73 -9.80 -29.18
N TYR A 139 -25.54 -9.41 -29.63
CA TYR A 139 -24.40 -9.16 -28.75
C TYR A 139 -24.73 -8.09 -27.69
N VAL A 140 -25.35 -6.97 -28.08
CA VAL A 140 -25.83 -5.93 -27.12
C VAL A 140 -26.89 -6.49 -26.16
N GLN A 141 -27.85 -7.27 -26.64
CA GLN A 141 -28.87 -7.91 -25.78
C GLN A 141 -28.26 -8.88 -24.76
N TRP A 142 -27.27 -9.67 -25.14
CA TRP A 142 -26.62 -10.65 -24.26
C TRP A 142 -25.64 -9.99 -23.28
N ALA A 143 -24.87 -9.01 -23.73
CA ALA A 143 -24.03 -8.19 -22.87
C ALA A 143 -24.87 -7.51 -21.77
N LYS A 144 -26.03 -6.96 -22.12
CA LYS A 144 -27.00 -6.41 -21.15
C LYS A 144 -27.63 -7.47 -20.24
N LYS A 145 -27.88 -8.69 -20.74
CA LYS A 145 -28.46 -9.79 -19.95
C LYS A 145 -27.50 -10.33 -18.89
N TYR A 146 -26.22 -10.44 -19.24
CA TYR A 146 -25.17 -11.02 -18.40
C TYR A 146 -24.34 -9.99 -17.65
N ASP A 147 -24.69 -8.70 -17.73
CA ASP A 147 -23.96 -7.60 -17.09
C ASP A 147 -22.49 -7.57 -17.53
N LEU A 148 -22.28 -7.52 -18.84
CA LEU A 148 -20.96 -7.44 -19.49
C LEU A 148 -20.87 -6.19 -20.37
N LYS A 149 -19.69 -5.57 -20.42
CA LYS A 149 -19.33 -4.61 -21.46
C LYS A 149 -18.65 -5.32 -22.64
N ILE A 150 -18.73 -4.72 -23.83
CA ILE A 150 -18.19 -5.25 -25.08
C ILE A 150 -17.02 -4.37 -25.54
N ASP A 151 -15.89 -5.02 -25.83
CA ASP A 151 -14.84 -4.49 -26.69
C ASP A 151 -14.95 -5.13 -28.08
N VAL A 152 -15.09 -4.33 -29.12
CA VAL A 152 -15.27 -4.81 -30.49
C VAL A 152 -13.92 -4.97 -31.17
N VAL A 153 -13.51 -6.20 -31.41
CA VAL A 153 -12.35 -6.55 -32.23
C VAL A 153 -12.78 -6.56 -33.70
N TRP A 154 -12.54 -5.46 -34.40
CA TRP A 154 -12.96 -5.27 -35.79
C TRP A 154 -12.05 -6.02 -36.76
N TRP A 155 -12.61 -7.01 -37.46
CA TRP A 155 -11.94 -7.66 -38.60
C TRP A 155 -12.49 -7.10 -39.92
N GLY A 156 -11.58 -6.61 -40.76
CA GLY A 156 -11.91 -5.85 -41.97
C GLY A 156 -10.72 -5.81 -42.92
N LEU A 157 -10.28 -4.61 -43.32
CA LEU A 157 -9.17 -4.49 -44.28
C LEU A 157 -7.79 -4.91 -43.74
N ASN A 158 -7.68 -5.18 -42.44
CA ASN A 158 -6.50 -5.78 -41.84
C ASN A 158 -6.85 -6.64 -40.62
N GLY A 159 -6.46 -7.89 -40.65
CA GLY A 159 -6.28 -8.75 -39.48
C GLY A 159 -5.01 -9.57 -39.69
N CYS A 160 -4.10 -9.61 -38.72
CA CYS A 160 -2.80 -10.29 -38.83
C CYS A 160 -1.92 -9.88 -40.05
N GLY A 161 -2.23 -8.76 -40.72
CA GLY A 161 -1.54 -8.28 -41.91
C GLY A 161 -2.25 -8.54 -43.26
N GLY A 162 -3.55 -8.30 -43.35
CA GLY A 162 -4.36 -8.33 -44.58
C GLY A 162 -5.83 -8.67 -44.30
N GLY A 163 -6.72 -8.54 -45.27
CA GLY A 163 -8.10 -9.05 -45.16
C GLY A 163 -8.15 -10.57 -45.41
N ILE A 164 -9.09 -11.26 -44.78
CA ILE A 164 -9.39 -12.67 -45.07
C ILE A 164 -10.44 -12.72 -46.18
N ARG A 165 -10.02 -13.15 -47.38
CA ARG A 165 -10.89 -13.35 -48.54
C ARG A 165 -11.33 -14.80 -48.70
N GLU A 166 -12.45 -15.04 -49.38
CA GLU A 166 -12.94 -16.38 -49.77
C GLU A 166 -11.85 -17.23 -50.48
N ASN A 167 -10.91 -16.58 -51.16
CA ASN A 167 -9.86 -17.22 -51.95
C ASN A 167 -8.52 -17.41 -51.19
N THR A 168 -8.49 -17.21 -49.85
CA THR A 168 -7.31 -17.47 -49.00
C THR A 168 -7.36 -18.86 -48.34
N VAL A 169 -6.31 -19.22 -47.61
CA VAL A 169 -6.26 -20.45 -46.78
C VAL A 169 -7.34 -20.44 -45.69
N HIS A 170 -7.68 -19.26 -45.17
CA HIS A 170 -8.69 -19.07 -44.13
C HIS A 170 -10.03 -18.55 -44.65
N GLY A 171 -10.34 -18.66 -45.94
CA GLY A 171 -11.57 -18.12 -46.56
C GLY A 171 -12.92 -18.64 -46.04
N TYR A 172 -12.92 -19.51 -45.03
CA TYR A 172 -14.11 -19.87 -44.23
C TYR A 172 -14.39 -18.88 -43.07
N MET A 173 -13.38 -18.08 -42.68
CA MET A 173 -13.43 -16.89 -41.82
C MET A 173 -13.26 -15.63 -42.70
N ALA A 174 -13.88 -15.58 -43.88
CA ALA A 174 -13.78 -14.38 -44.70
C ALA A 174 -14.37 -13.18 -43.94
N ASP A 175 -13.68 -12.03 -43.95
CA ASP A 175 -14.15 -10.77 -43.36
C ASP A 175 -14.68 -9.78 -44.41
N ILE A 176 -14.22 -9.91 -45.66
CA ILE A 176 -14.56 -9.00 -46.76
C ILE A 176 -16.00 -9.25 -47.30
N PRO A 177 -16.80 -8.19 -47.56
CA PRO A 177 -18.08 -8.30 -48.27
C PRO A 177 -17.98 -8.80 -49.71
N ASP A 178 -18.98 -9.57 -50.16
CA ASP A 178 -19.04 -10.22 -51.49
C ASP A 178 -18.80 -9.29 -52.69
N TYR A 179 -19.17 -8.01 -52.56
CA TYR A 179 -19.03 -7.01 -53.64
C TYR A 179 -17.64 -6.33 -53.68
N LEU A 180 -16.79 -6.62 -52.68
CA LEU A 180 -15.41 -6.13 -52.52
C LEU A 180 -14.37 -7.24 -52.74
N GLU A 181 -14.81 -8.46 -53.02
CA GLU A 181 -14.02 -9.64 -53.40
C GLU A 181 -13.38 -9.59 -54.81
N ALA A 182 -13.24 -8.41 -55.41
CA ALA A 182 -12.67 -8.26 -56.74
C ALA A 182 -11.16 -7.97 -56.68
N ASP A 183 -10.33 -8.78 -57.35
CA ASP A 183 -8.86 -8.69 -57.34
C ASP A 183 -8.27 -7.31 -57.74
N LYS A 184 -9.08 -6.39 -58.32
CA LYS A 184 -8.66 -5.00 -58.57
C LYS A 184 -8.33 -4.21 -57.28
N TYR A 185 -8.86 -4.65 -56.14
CA TYR A 185 -8.61 -4.04 -54.83
C TYR A 185 -7.41 -4.66 -54.10
N TRP A 186 -6.91 -5.82 -54.54
CA TRP A 186 -6.07 -6.73 -53.75
C TRP A 186 -4.73 -7.00 -54.42
N GLY A 187 -3.63 -6.93 -53.65
CA GLY A 187 -2.27 -6.89 -54.20
C GLY A 187 -1.44 -8.16 -54.04
N PHE A 188 -1.32 -8.68 -52.82
CA PHE A 188 -0.39 -9.75 -52.49
C PHE A 188 -0.85 -10.57 -51.28
N LYS A 189 -0.67 -11.90 -51.33
CA LYS A 189 -1.04 -12.82 -50.24
C LYS A 189 0.10 -13.06 -49.27
N ASN A 190 -0.13 -12.65 -48.01
CA ASN A 190 0.81 -12.79 -46.91
C ASN A 190 0.87 -14.25 -46.38
N ASN A 191 1.93 -14.58 -45.64
CA ASN A 191 2.16 -15.89 -44.99
C ASN A 191 1.89 -17.13 -45.88
N GLY A 192 2.16 -17.04 -47.19
CA GLY A 192 1.95 -18.16 -48.12
C GLY A 192 0.50 -18.42 -48.53
N GLY A 193 -0.44 -17.53 -48.18
CA GLY A 193 -1.83 -17.60 -48.62
C GLY A 193 -2.88 -17.34 -47.55
N GLU A 194 -2.51 -17.03 -46.31
CA GLU A 194 -3.43 -16.86 -45.17
C GLU A 194 -4.37 -15.67 -45.36
N ASN A 195 -3.81 -14.48 -45.63
CA ASN A 195 -4.52 -13.20 -45.74
C ASN A 195 -4.04 -12.46 -47.00
N GLU A 196 -4.83 -11.53 -47.53
CA GLU A 196 -4.44 -10.73 -48.70
C GLU A 196 -4.36 -9.23 -48.37
N VAL A 197 -3.28 -8.58 -48.81
CA VAL A 197 -3.03 -7.16 -48.56
C VAL A 197 -3.76 -6.33 -49.62
N PRO A 198 -4.60 -5.36 -49.25
CA PRO A 198 -5.23 -4.46 -50.22
C PRO A 198 -4.19 -3.51 -50.85
N TYR A 199 -4.49 -2.95 -52.02
CA TYR A 199 -3.77 -1.75 -52.46
C TYR A 199 -4.05 -0.61 -51.50
N LEU A 200 -3.10 0.31 -51.33
CA LEU A 200 -3.27 1.50 -50.48
C LEU A 200 -3.54 2.74 -51.34
N PRO A 201 -4.25 3.76 -50.82
CA PRO A 201 -4.45 5.04 -51.51
C PRO A 201 -3.17 5.75 -51.97
N ASN A 202 -2.02 5.43 -51.37
CA ASN A 202 -0.73 5.98 -51.76
C ASN A 202 0.02 5.20 -52.87
N ASP A 203 -0.61 4.25 -53.56
CA ASP A 203 0.03 3.53 -54.66
C ASP A 203 0.38 4.45 -55.84
N SER A 204 1.55 4.21 -56.42
CA SER A 204 2.06 4.84 -57.65
C SER A 204 1.16 4.73 -58.89
N ASP A 205 0.24 3.75 -58.93
CA ASP A 205 -0.74 3.58 -60.00
C ASP A 205 -2.07 4.25 -59.62
N PRO A 206 -2.48 5.33 -60.33
CA PRO A 206 -3.67 6.09 -59.97
C PRO A 206 -4.97 5.29 -60.11
N THR A 207 -4.96 4.15 -60.82
CA THR A 207 -6.11 3.24 -60.89
C THR A 207 -6.26 2.48 -59.58
N ARG A 208 -5.16 1.90 -59.10
CA ARG A 208 -5.14 1.07 -57.88
C ARG A 208 -5.24 1.91 -56.62
N ALA A 209 -4.71 3.14 -56.64
CA ALA A 209 -4.96 4.15 -55.61
C ALA A 209 -6.46 4.52 -55.52
N ALA A 210 -7.15 4.76 -56.66
CA ALA A 210 -8.57 5.09 -56.66
C ALA A 210 -9.47 3.90 -56.28
N ASP A 211 -9.11 2.68 -56.67
CA ASP A 211 -9.79 1.46 -56.20
C ASP A 211 -9.58 1.25 -54.69
N ALA A 212 -8.41 1.58 -54.14
CA ALA A 212 -8.13 1.55 -52.70
C ALA A 212 -8.89 2.65 -51.92
N ASP A 213 -8.92 3.89 -52.42
CA ASP A 213 -9.71 4.99 -51.83
C ASP A 213 -11.19 4.62 -51.69
N TYR A 214 -11.75 3.92 -52.68
CA TYR A 214 -13.09 3.35 -52.61
C TYR A 214 -13.18 2.28 -51.51
N LEU A 215 -12.28 1.29 -51.52
CA LEU A 215 -12.30 0.17 -50.56
C LEU A 215 -12.24 0.65 -49.09
N PHE A 216 -11.27 1.49 -48.72
CA PHE A 216 -11.17 2.09 -47.39
C PHE A 216 -12.32 3.09 -47.11
N GLY A 217 -12.89 3.68 -48.16
CA GLY A 217 -14.12 4.48 -48.08
C GLY A 217 -15.35 3.67 -47.63
N GLU A 218 -15.54 2.47 -48.18
CA GLU A 218 -16.64 1.59 -47.80
C GLU A 218 -16.51 1.08 -46.36
N GLU A 219 -15.29 0.74 -45.89
CA GLU A 219 -15.07 0.28 -44.50
C GLU A 219 -15.49 1.36 -43.50
N ARG A 220 -15.10 2.62 -43.76
CA ARG A 220 -15.50 3.77 -42.94
C ARG A 220 -17.00 4.03 -42.98
N LYS A 221 -17.67 3.86 -44.13
CA LYS A 221 -19.14 3.94 -44.19
C LYS A 221 -19.79 2.88 -43.30
N ALA A 222 -19.26 1.65 -43.32
CA ALA A 222 -19.81 0.54 -42.54
C ALA A 222 -19.64 0.74 -41.03
N VAL A 223 -18.45 1.12 -40.57
CA VAL A 223 -18.19 1.45 -39.16
C VAL A 223 -19.02 2.67 -38.72
N THR A 224 -19.14 3.70 -39.57
CA THR A 224 -20.05 4.85 -39.30
C THR A 224 -21.51 4.40 -39.17
N ALA A 225 -21.98 3.51 -40.04
CA ALA A 225 -23.34 2.98 -39.98
C ALA A 225 -23.57 2.14 -38.72
N MET A 226 -22.56 1.36 -38.30
CA MET A 226 -22.58 0.52 -37.11
C MET A 226 -22.71 1.35 -35.83
N PHE A 227 -21.87 2.36 -35.63
CA PHE A 227 -21.95 3.21 -34.44
C PHE A 227 -23.21 4.09 -34.44
N ASN A 228 -23.64 4.58 -35.60
CA ASN A 228 -24.93 5.24 -35.74
C ASN A 228 -26.12 4.29 -35.50
N HIS A 229 -25.95 2.97 -35.61
CA HIS A 229 -26.98 1.98 -35.21
C HIS A 229 -26.93 1.68 -33.71
N LEU A 230 -25.74 1.51 -33.12
CA LEU A 230 -25.54 1.38 -31.67
C LEU A 230 -26.17 2.55 -30.89
N ALA A 231 -26.08 3.78 -31.40
CA ALA A 231 -26.78 4.98 -30.90
C ALA A 231 -28.31 4.81 -30.70
N LYS A 232 -28.92 3.82 -31.37
CA LYS A 232 -30.37 3.55 -31.34
C LYS A 232 -30.74 2.31 -30.53
N VAL A 233 -29.82 1.35 -30.37
CA VAL A 233 -30.10 0.06 -29.73
C VAL A 233 -29.40 -0.13 -28.38
N ASP A 234 -28.13 0.30 -28.25
CA ASP A 234 -27.37 0.17 -27.01
C ASP A 234 -27.57 1.34 -26.06
N THR A 235 -28.83 1.55 -25.69
CA THR A 235 -29.29 2.56 -24.71
C THR A 235 -28.88 2.26 -23.26
N THR A 236 -27.91 1.36 -23.07
CA THR A 236 -27.25 1.04 -21.78
C THR A 236 -25.73 1.00 -21.88
N HIS A 237 -25.19 1.39 -23.03
CA HIS A 237 -23.77 1.64 -23.21
C HIS A 237 -22.90 0.42 -22.92
N GLN A 238 -23.31 -0.77 -23.40
CA GLN A 238 -22.53 -2.00 -23.22
C GLN A 238 -21.32 -2.03 -24.15
N THR A 239 -21.40 -1.56 -25.40
CA THR A 239 -20.23 -1.39 -26.28
C THR A 239 -19.40 -0.20 -25.81
N ILE A 240 -18.20 -0.46 -25.28
CA ILE A 240 -17.33 0.55 -24.65
C ILE A 240 -15.97 0.73 -25.36
N LEU A 241 -15.59 -0.15 -26.27
CA LEU A 241 -14.30 -0.09 -26.96
C LEU A 241 -14.42 -0.58 -28.40
N PHE A 242 -13.50 -0.09 -29.25
CA PHE A 242 -13.34 -0.52 -30.63
C PHE A 242 -11.85 -0.69 -30.94
N GLN A 243 -11.38 -1.93 -31.08
CA GLN A 243 -10.08 -2.20 -31.68
C GLN A 243 -10.16 -1.95 -33.19
N ILE A 244 -9.33 -1.04 -33.67
CA ILE A 244 -9.15 -0.78 -35.10
C ILE A 244 -8.30 -1.94 -35.65
N TRP A 245 -8.91 -2.80 -36.47
CA TRP A 245 -8.24 -3.98 -37.07
C TRP A 245 -7.74 -5.00 -36.04
N ASN A 246 -7.03 -6.04 -36.46
CA ASN A 246 -6.31 -6.94 -35.54
C ASN A 246 -4.84 -7.12 -35.91
N GLU A 247 -3.96 -7.10 -34.89
CA GLU A 247 -2.51 -7.30 -34.98
C GLU A 247 -1.83 -6.52 -36.11
N LEU A 248 -1.99 -5.18 -36.12
CA LEU A 248 -1.41 -4.31 -37.15
C LEU A 248 0.13 -4.37 -37.10
N ASN A 249 0.72 -5.29 -37.88
CA ASN A 249 2.09 -5.78 -37.69
C ASN A 249 3.15 -4.67 -37.75
N TRP A 250 3.49 -4.15 -36.57
CA TRP A 250 4.23 -2.91 -36.37
C TRP A 250 5.75 -3.08 -36.56
N ASN A 251 6.26 -4.28 -36.26
CA ASN A 251 7.68 -4.57 -36.07
C ASN A 251 8.28 -5.45 -37.18
N GLY A 252 7.51 -6.36 -37.78
CA GLY A 252 8.06 -7.45 -38.59
C GLY A 252 7.07 -8.13 -39.54
N TRP A 253 6.67 -7.44 -40.60
CA TRP A 253 6.23 -8.12 -41.82
C TRP A 253 7.41 -8.95 -42.36
N LYS A 254 7.20 -10.25 -42.58
CA LYS A 254 8.29 -11.16 -43.02
C LYS A 254 8.76 -10.84 -44.44
N ASP A 255 7.88 -10.28 -45.27
CA ASP A 255 8.20 -9.72 -46.58
C ASP A 255 8.16 -8.18 -46.55
N GLY A 256 9.20 -7.56 -47.11
CA GLY A 256 9.60 -6.17 -46.79
C GLY A 256 8.73 -5.03 -47.33
N HIS A 257 7.52 -5.29 -47.87
CA HIS A 257 6.65 -4.25 -48.43
C HIS A 257 6.15 -3.28 -47.34
N ASN A 258 5.30 -3.76 -46.44
CA ASN A 258 4.47 -2.88 -45.62
C ASN A 258 5.24 -2.12 -44.52
N LYS A 259 6.47 -2.54 -44.18
CA LYS A 259 7.37 -1.75 -43.31
C LYS A 259 7.69 -0.37 -43.90
N THR A 260 7.63 -0.21 -45.22
CA THR A 260 7.78 1.09 -45.90
C THR A 260 6.49 1.92 -45.92
N GLN A 261 5.35 1.32 -45.55
CA GLN A 261 4.00 1.91 -45.59
C GLN A 261 3.38 2.09 -44.19
N LYS A 262 4.18 1.94 -43.12
CA LYS A 262 3.74 2.06 -41.71
C LYS A 262 2.94 3.35 -41.44
N ASP A 263 3.44 4.49 -41.92
CA ASP A 263 2.75 5.78 -41.73
C ASP A 263 1.41 5.86 -42.47
N GLU A 264 1.25 5.16 -43.60
CA GLU A 264 -0.01 5.12 -44.34
C GLU A 264 -1.02 4.21 -43.65
N TRP A 265 -0.60 3.03 -43.19
CA TRP A 265 -1.46 2.13 -42.40
C TRP A 265 -1.98 2.81 -41.13
N LEU A 266 -1.16 3.58 -40.43
CA LEU A 266 -1.59 4.33 -39.24
C LEU A 266 -2.45 5.56 -39.59
N ARG A 267 -2.21 6.22 -40.73
CA ARG A 267 -3.11 7.26 -41.26
C ARG A 267 -4.50 6.70 -41.59
N LEU A 268 -4.57 5.50 -42.16
CA LEU A 268 -5.83 4.82 -42.49
C LEU A 268 -6.54 4.30 -41.23
N ALA A 269 -5.78 3.85 -40.22
CA ALA A 269 -6.32 3.51 -38.89
C ALA A 269 -6.95 4.75 -38.22
N ASP A 270 -6.28 5.90 -38.26
CA ASP A 270 -6.80 7.18 -37.77
C ASP A 270 -8.07 7.62 -38.53
N GLU A 271 -8.14 7.41 -39.85
CA GLU A 271 -9.37 7.65 -40.61
C GLU A 271 -10.52 6.68 -40.24
N LEU A 272 -10.23 5.46 -39.78
CA LEU A 272 -11.24 4.49 -39.33
C LEU A 272 -11.69 4.75 -37.89
N GLY A 273 -10.77 5.04 -36.98
CA GLY A 273 -11.09 5.55 -35.64
C GLY A 273 -11.90 6.85 -35.71
N LYS A 274 -11.57 7.73 -36.66
CA LYS A 274 -12.35 8.94 -36.93
C LYS A 274 -13.79 8.64 -37.35
N ALA A 275 -14.07 7.53 -38.05
CA ALA A 275 -15.44 7.12 -38.37
C ALA A 275 -16.26 6.82 -37.09
N VAL A 276 -15.62 6.26 -36.06
CA VAL A 276 -16.21 6.08 -34.72
C VAL A 276 -16.44 7.45 -34.05
N LYS A 277 -15.43 8.32 -34.00
CA LYS A 277 -15.54 9.65 -33.38
C LYS A 277 -16.55 10.57 -34.11
N ASP A 278 -16.71 10.44 -35.42
CA ASP A 278 -17.67 11.22 -36.20
C ASP A 278 -19.11 10.65 -36.15
N SER A 279 -19.35 9.49 -35.54
CA SER A 279 -20.68 8.90 -35.32
C SER A 279 -21.47 9.48 -34.13
N ASP A 280 -22.74 9.11 -34.01
CA ASP A 280 -23.70 9.51 -32.97
C ASP A 280 -23.45 8.79 -31.61
N TYR A 281 -22.72 7.68 -31.61
CA TYR A 281 -22.27 6.91 -30.44
C TYR A 281 -20.74 6.82 -30.50
N GLN A 282 -20.06 7.44 -29.55
CA GLN A 282 -18.59 7.51 -29.48
C GLN A 282 -18.06 6.61 -28.37
N VAL A 283 -16.99 5.87 -28.69
CA VAL A 283 -16.18 5.10 -27.73
C VAL A 283 -14.71 5.45 -27.87
N ALA A 284 -13.89 5.08 -26.89
CA ALA A 284 -12.45 5.00 -27.05
C ALA A 284 -12.09 3.90 -28.08
N THR A 285 -11.06 4.19 -28.86
CA THR A 285 -10.58 3.37 -29.98
C THR A 285 -9.13 2.97 -29.71
N ARG A 286 -8.75 1.75 -30.10
CA ARG A 286 -7.45 1.18 -29.74
C ARG A 286 -6.80 0.37 -30.85
N LEU A 287 -5.50 0.15 -30.75
CA LEU A 287 -4.76 -0.82 -31.58
C LEU A 287 -4.17 -1.94 -30.72
N ASN A 288 -4.04 -3.14 -31.28
CA ASN A 288 -3.09 -4.15 -30.80
C ASN A 288 -1.96 -4.40 -31.81
N TYR A 289 -0.88 -5.02 -31.37
CA TYR A 289 0.28 -5.31 -32.21
C TYR A 289 1.10 -6.51 -31.71
N ARG A 290 1.52 -7.35 -32.69
CA ARG A 290 2.37 -8.52 -32.44
C ARG A 290 3.66 -8.17 -31.69
N GLY A 291 3.78 -8.74 -30.51
CA GLY A 291 4.99 -8.74 -29.69
C GLY A 291 5.09 -7.58 -28.70
N ASN A 292 6.15 -7.62 -27.91
CA ASN A 292 6.13 -7.06 -26.56
C ASN A 292 6.34 -5.53 -26.44
N SER A 293 6.50 -4.78 -27.53
CA SER A 293 6.91 -3.36 -27.50
C SER A 293 6.77 -2.65 -28.86
N ILE A 294 6.65 -1.31 -28.84
CA ILE A 294 6.82 -0.42 -30.01
C ILE A 294 8.07 0.46 -29.88
N ASP A 295 8.55 0.98 -31.02
CA ASP A 295 9.75 1.84 -31.13
C ASP A 295 9.74 2.99 -30.09
N SER A 296 8.65 3.77 -30.04
CA SER A 296 8.44 4.89 -29.10
C SER A 296 7.01 5.43 -29.17
N ARG A 297 6.60 6.18 -28.14
CA ARG A 297 5.31 6.90 -28.06
C ARG A 297 5.01 7.77 -29.29
N SER A 298 6.00 8.50 -29.79
CA SER A 298 5.85 9.55 -30.80
C SER A 298 5.43 9.08 -32.20
N VAL A 299 5.26 7.77 -32.40
CA VAL A 299 4.64 7.21 -33.61
C VAL A 299 3.13 7.44 -33.59
N LEU A 300 2.49 7.47 -32.42
CA LEU A 300 1.04 7.69 -32.26
C LEU A 300 0.64 9.16 -32.05
N ASP A 301 1.52 9.99 -31.46
CA ASP A 301 1.28 11.42 -31.11
C ASP A 301 0.82 12.37 -32.26
N LYS A 302 0.68 11.85 -33.48
CA LYS A 302 0.25 12.56 -34.70
C LYS A 302 -1.10 12.08 -35.25
N TYR A 303 -1.77 11.15 -34.56
CA TYR A 303 -3.07 10.59 -34.91
C TYR A 303 -4.05 10.90 -33.77
N GLU A 304 -5.11 11.65 -34.06
CA GLU A 304 -6.03 12.19 -33.04
C GLU A 304 -7.17 11.22 -32.69
N ASN A 305 -7.33 10.14 -33.46
CA ASN A 305 -8.46 9.21 -33.41
C ASN A 305 -8.00 7.76 -33.14
N ILE A 306 -6.87 7.59 -32.45
CA ILE A 306 -6.39 6.30 -31.91
C ILE A 306 -6.03 6.59 -30.44
N ASP A 307 -6.94 6.29 -29.51
CA ASP A 307 -6.83 6.77 -28.13
C ASP A 307 -5.73 6.03 -27.33
N PHE A 308 -5.45 4.75 -27.63
CA PHE A 308 -4.35 4.00 -27.03
C PHE A 308 -3.94 2.76 -27.87
N SER A 309 -2.87 2.07 -27.47
CA SER A 309 -2.45 0.79 -28.05
C SER A 309 -1.90 -0.17 -26.99
N GLY A 310 -1.78 -1.47 -27.32
CA GLY A 310 -1.21 -2.46 -26.41
C GLY A 310 -0.53 -3.66 -27.12
N PRO A 311 0.44 -4.32 -26.48
CA PRO A 311 1.15 -5.48 -27.03
C PRO A 311 0.39 -6.79 -26.81
N ASP A 312 0.35 -7.64 -27.84
CA ASP A 312 -0.16 -9.01 -27.73
C ASP A 312 0.90 -9.89 -27.03
N ALA A 313 0.86 -9.88 -25.69
CA ALA A 313 1.97 -10.19 -24.80
C ALA A 313 1.93 -11.64 -24.29
N TYR A 314 2.13 -12.58 -25.21
CA TYR A 314 2.12 -14.02 -24.91
C TYR A 314 3.36 -14.48 -24.11
N THR A 315 3.31 -14.31 -22.79
CA THR A 315 4.32 -14.82 -21.85
C THR A 315 3.70 -15.33 -20.54
N THR A 316 4.26 -16.41 -20.00
CA THR A 316 3.95 -16.89 -18.64
C THR A 316 4.92 -16.36 -17.60
N SER A 317 5.87 -15.48 -17.95
CA SER A 317 6.86 -14.97 -17.00
C SER A 317 6.40 -13.66 -16.36
N VAL A 318 6.22 -13.66 -15.04
CA VAL A 318 5.73 -12.48 -14.29
C VAL A 318 6.72 -11.33 -14.36
N SER A 319 8.02 -11.62 -14.25
CA SER A 319 9.08 -10.62 -14.38
C SER A 319 9.16 -10.03 -15.80
N SER A 320 8.83 -10.82 -16.83
CA SER A 320 8.73 -10.32 -18.20
C SER A 320 7.50 -9.43 -18.36
N MET A 321 6.33 -9.88 -17.90
CA MET A 321 5.08 -9.14 -18.00
C MET A 321 5.13 -7.78 -17.27
N ALA A 322 5.71 -7.74 -16.07
CA ALA A 322 5.90 -6.48 -15.32
C ALA A 322 6.75 -5.44 -16.08
N ASN A 323 7.70 -5.89 -16.91
CA ASN A 323 8.50 -5.00 -17.76
C ASN A 323 7.72 -4.55 -19.02
N ILE A 324 6.89 -5.43 -19.60
CA ILE A 324 6.01 -5.11 -20.75
C ILE A 324 4.99 -4.05 -20.36
N VAL A 325 4.34 -4.18 -19.19
CA VAL A 325 3.39 -3.18 -18.68
C VAL A 325 4.06 -1.82 -18.48
N LYS A 326 5.27 -1.77 -17.90
CA LYS A 326 6.04 -0.52 -17.73
C LYS A 326 6.46 0.11 -19.05
N ASP A 327 6.88 -0.68 -20.02
CA ASP A 327 7.23 -0.19 -21.36
C ASP A 327 5.99 0.34 -22.10
N THR A 328 4.84 -0.31 -21.93
CA THR A 328 3.55 0.11 -22.50
C THR A 328 3.05 1.40 -21.84
N ALA A 329 3.14 1.52 -20.51
CA ALA A 329 2.82 2.75 -19.75
C ALA A 329 3.67 3.96 -20.18
N ALA A 330 4.90 3.73 -20.66
CA ALA A 330 5.77 4.78 -21.19
C ALA A 330 5.53 5.10 -22.68
N LYS A 331 4.61 4.39 -23.36
CA LYS A 331 4.42 4.40 -24.82
C LYS A 331 2.97 4.48 -25.30
N SER A 332 2.01 4.34 -24.40
CA SER A 332 0.57 4.33 -24.64
C SER A 332 -0.13 5.08 -23.50
N ASP A 333 -1.31 5.65 -23.72
CA ASP A 333 -2.02 6.39 -22.65
C ASP A 333 -2.60 5.44 -21.61
N ILE A 334 -3.04 4.25 -22.01
CA ILE A 334 -3.42 3.15 -21.11
C ILE A 334 -2.40 2.02 -21.24
N ALA A 335 -1.91 1.52 -20.11
CA ALA A 335 -0.97 0.40 -20.01
C ALA A 335 -1.68 -0.96 -20.16
N TYR A 336 -2.34 -1.17 -21.30
CA TYR A 336 -3.23 -2.31 -21.56
C TYR A 336 -2.55 -3.41 -22.39
N ILE A 337 -2.83 -4.66 -22.01
CA ILE A 337 -2.41 -5.89 -22.71
C ILE A 337 -3.67 -6.47 -23.40
N PRO A 338 -3.84 -6.33 -24.73
CA PRO A 338 -5.07 -6.74 -25.42
C PRO A 338 -5.27 -8.25 -25.50
N GLU A 339 -4.18 -9.00 -25.61
CA GLU A 339 -4.17 -10.46 -25.68
C GLU A 339 -3.04 -11.02 -24.80
N THR A 340 -3.35 -12.05 -24.00
CA THR A 340 -2.35 -12.96 -23.40
C THR A 340 -2.94 -14.35 -23.11
N PHE A 341 -2.10 -15.29 -22.69
CA PHE A 341 -2.48 -16.70 -22.47
C PHE A 341 -3.58 -16.89 -21.41
N SER A 342 -4.76 -17.38 -21.81
CA SER A 342 -5.82 -17.77 -20.86
C SER A 342 -5.69 -19.20 -20.30
N GLY A 343 -5.17 -20.15 -21.10
CA GLY A 343 -5.14 -21.59 -20.80
C GLY A 343 -3.85 -22.10 -20.16
N LYS A 344 -2.97 -21.22 -19.68
CA LYS A 344 -1.70 -21.56 -19.01
C LYS A 344 -1.88 -21.82 -17.51
N SER A 345 -0.81 -22.18 -16.81
CA SER A 345 -0.86 -22.56 -15.39
C SER A 345 -1.03 -21.40 -14.41
N ASN A 346 -0.71 -20.17 -14.83
CA ASN A 346 -0.50 -19.02 -13.95
C ASN A 346 -1.22 -17.70 -14.34
N PRO A 347 -2.44 -17.70 -14.91
CA PRO A 347 -3.09 -16.46 -15.35
C PRO A 347 -3.48 -15.54 -14.17
N THR A 348 -3.61 -16.07 -12.95
CA THR A 348 -3.88 -15.25 -11.75
C THR A 348 -2.65 -14.41 -11.37
N GLU A 349 -1.47 -15.03 -11.39
CA GLU A 349 -0.18 -14.39 -11.13
C GLU A 349 0.14 -13.34 -12.19
N ILE A 350 -0.18 -13.62 -13.47
CA ILE A 350 -0.08 -12.66 -14.56
C ILE A 350 -1.03 -11.47 -14.35
N THR A 351 -2.32 -11.71 -14.06
CA THR A 351 -3.29 -10.63 -13.78
C THR A 351 -2.82 -9.76 -12.62
N ALA A 352 -2.54 -10.36 -11.46
CA ALA A 352 -2.11 -9.63 -10.27
C ALA A 352 -0.82 -8.82 -10.54
N THR A 353 0.11 -9.37 -11.32
CA THR A 353 1.33 -8.67 -11.76
C THR A 353 1.01 -7.47 -12.64
N ILE A 354 0.10 -7.59 -13.60
CA ILE A 354 -0.28 -6.49 -14.49
C ILE A 354 -0.91 -5.34 -13.70
N LEU A 355 -1.89 -5.65 -12.84
CA LEU A 355 -2.54 -4.66 -11.97
C LEU A 355 -1.54 -3.96 -11.05
N ALA A 356 -0.66 -4.71 -10.37
CA ALA A 356 0.33 -4.15 -9.46
C ALA A 356 1.43 -3.31 -10.15
N ASN A 357 1.50 -3.30 -11.48
CA ASN A 357 2.36 -2.40 -12.26
C ASN A 357 1.56 -1.30 -12.98
N GLY A 358 0.28 -1.11 -12.62
CA GLY A 358 -0.58 -0.05 -13.15
C GLY A 358 -1.24 -0.35 -14.50
N GLY A 359 -1.21 -1.61 -14.95
CA GLY A 359 -1.76 -2.03 -16.23
C GLY A 359 -3.12 -2.72 -16.17
N PHE A 360 -3.63 -3.04 -17.35
CA PHE A 360 -4.91 -3.71 -17.61
C PHE A 360 -4.70 -4.89 -18.57
N VAL A 361 -5.59 -5.88 -18.59
CA VAL A 361 -5.39 -7.11 -19.38
C VAL A 361 -6.69 -7.73 -19.86
N ASP A 362 -6.72 -8.10 -21.14
CA ASP A 362 -7.72 -9.03 -21.67
C ASP A 362 -7.04 -10.33 -22.15
N PHE A 363 -7.81 -11.42 -22.12
CA PHE A 363 -7.30 -12.77 -22.30
C PHE A 363 -7.71 -13.42 -23.62
N TRP A 364 -6.74 -14.01 -24.30
CA TRP A 364 -6.96 -14.87 -25.45
C TRP A 364 -6.87 -16.35 -25.03
N GLN A 365 -7.97 -17.11 -25.09
CA GLN A 365 -9.37 -16.76 -25.34
C GLN A 365 -10.30 -17.63 -24.45
N LEU A 366 -11.62 -17.51 -24.60
CA LEU A 366 -12.61 -18.16 -23.73
C LEU A 366 -12.65 -19.70 -23.89
N ASN A 367 -12.56 -20.18 -25.12
CA ASN A 367 -12.77 -21.59 -25.51
C ASN A 367 -11.58 -22.13 -26.32
N GLU A 368 -11.58 -23.43 -26.64
CA GLU A 368 -10.61 -23.97 -27.59
C GLU A 368 -10.83 -23.42 -29.02
N SER A 369 -9.74 -23.25 -29.76
CA SER A 369 -9.74 -22.87 -31.17
C SER A 369 -8.62 -23.60 -31.91
N TRP A 370 -8.48 -23.36 -33.21
CA TRP A 370 -7.45 -23.97 -34.05
C TRP A 370 -6.02 -23.47 -33.77
N ALA A 371 -5.85 -22.39 -33.00
CA ALA A 371 -4.57 -21.69 -32.85
C ALA A 371 -3.60 -22.34 -31.84
N SER A 372 -4.07 -22.63 -30.62
CA SER A 372 -3.35 -23.43 -29.60
C SER A 372 -4.27 -23.78 -28.43
N LYS A 373 -4.03 -24.91 -27.78
CA LYS A 373 -4.70 -25.26 -26.51
C LYS A 373 -4.30 -24.36 -25.33
N ASP A 374 -3.16 -23.67 -25.45
CA ASP A 374 -2.66 -22.71 -24.47
C ASP A 374 -3.57 -21.47 -24.29
N TYR A 375 -4.57 -21.34 -25.17
CA TYR A 375 -5.53 -20.24 -25.25
C TYR A 375 -6.95 -20.66 -24.86
N ALA A 376 -7.16 -21.86 -24.30
CA ALA A 376 -8.49 -22.33 -23.91
C ALA A 376 -8.72 -22.11 -22.41
N LEU A 377 -9.37 -21.01 -22.01
CA LEU A 377 -9.66 -20.73 -20.58
C LEU A 377 -10.47 -21.88 -19.95
N TYR A 378 -11.48 -22.36 -20.66
CA TYR A 378 -12.30 -23.52 -20.27
C TYR A 378 -11.66 -24.89 -20.57
N GLY A 379 -10.42 -24.93 -21.07
CA GLY A 379 -9.68 -26.13 -21.41
C GLY A 379 -10.08 -26.79 -22.74
N VAL A 380 -9.32 -27.80 -23.16
CA VAL A 380 -9.61 -28.65 -24.32
C VAL A 380 -10.24 -30.00 -23.91
N PRO A 381 -11.00 -30.68 -24.79
CA PRO A 381 -11.61 -31.97 -24.50
C PRO A 381 -10.61 -33.07 -24.09
N ASP A 382 -9.43 -33.09 -24.70
CA ASP A 382 -8.38 -34.09 -24.46
C ASP A 382 -7.74 -33.97 -23.07
N ASP A 383 -7.78 -32.78 -22.46
CA ASP A 383 -7.37 -32.57 -21.06
C ASP A 383 -8.52 -32.88 -20.06
N GLY A 384 -9.67 -33.38 -20.56
CA GLY A 384 -10.80 -33.88 -19.76
C GLY A 384 -11.99 -32.94 -19.60
N TYR A 385 -12.01 -31.80 -20.31
CA TYR A 385 -13.02 -30.74 -20.16
C TYR A 385 -14.16 -30.86 -21.19
N ALA A 386 -15.21 -30.05 -21.02
CA ALA A 386 -16.39 -30.09 -21.88
C ALA A 386 -16.17 -29.33 -23.19
N LYS A 387 -16.26 -30.05 -24.32
CA LYS A 387 -16.13 -29.46 -25.67
C LYS A 387 -17.10 -28.30 -25.88
N TYR A 388 -16.61 -27.20 -26.43
CA TYR A 388 -17.38 -25.97 -26.65
C TYR A 388 -18.57 -26.14 -27.62
N THR A 389 -18.49 -27.08 -28.58
CA THR A 389 -19.64 -27.45 -29.43
C THR A 389 -20.79 -28.11 -28.66
N ASP A 390 -20.52 -28.61 -27.45
CA ASP A 390 -21.46 -29.38 -26.63
C ASP A 390 -21.98 -28.54 -25.45
N TRP A 391 -21.55 -27.27 -25.35
CA TRP A 391 -22.01 -26.30 -24.36
C TRP A 391 -23.51 -26.01 -24.49
N LYS A 392 -24.14 -25.73 -23.35
CA LYS A 392 -25.58 -25.50 -23.23
C LYS A 392 -25.83 -24.29 -22.37
N LEU A 393 -26.72 -23.44 -22.85
CA LEU A 393 -27.17 -22.25 -22.14
C LEU A 393 -27.82 -22.64 -20.80
N GLY A 394 -27.50 -21.92 -19.73
CA GLY A 394 -27.88 -22.25 -18.36
C GLY A 394 -27.08 -23.40 -17.73
N THR A 395 -26.02 -23.90 -18.36
CA THR A 395 -25.13 -24.95 -17.80
C THR A 395 -23.67 -24.49 -17.86
N ILE A 396 -23.05 -24.24 -16.71
CA ILE A 396 -21.62 -23.87 -16.65
C ILE A 396 -20.77 -25.16 -16.61
N PRO A 397 -19.85 -25.37 -17.57
CA PRO A 397 -18.92 -26.50 -17.51
C PRO A 397 -17.80 -26.23 -16.49
N THR A 398 -17.19 -27.30 -15.96
CA THR A 398 -16.02 -27.20 -15.07
C THR A 398 -14.85 -26.58 -15.82
N MET A 399 -14.21 -25.56 -15.23
CA MET A 399 -12.96 -24.97 -15.72
C MET A 399 -11.73 -25.75 -15.22
N PRO A 400 -10.57 -25.66 -15.92
CA PRO A 400 -9.26 -26.03 -15.38
C PRO A 400 -8.93 -25.32 -14.06
N GLU A 401 -8.12 -25.94 -13.19
CA GLU A 401 -7.75 -25.36 -11.88
C GLU A 401 -7.16 -23.92 -11.97
N PRO A 402 -6.27 -23.58 -12.94
CA PRO A 402 -5.79 -22.20 -13.11
C PRO A 402 -6.89 -21.19 -13.44
N ALA A 403 -7.88 -21.58 -14.24
CA ALA A 403 -9.03 -20.75 -14.57
C ALA A 403 -10.03 -20.64 -13.42
N GLN A 404 -10.20 -21.69 -12.59
CA GLN A 404 -10.93 -21.59 -11.32
C GLN A 404 -10.23 -20.64 -10.32
N LYS A 405 -8.89 -20.67 -10.27
CA LYS A 405 -8.07 -19.74 -9.49
C LYS A 405 -8.24 -18.30 -9.99
N LEU A 406 -8.29 -18.07 -11.30
CA LEU A 406 -8.56 -16.75 -11.88
C LEU A 406 -9.98 -16.29 -11.55
N ALA A 407 -11.02 -17.10 -11.79
CA ALA A 407 -12.41 -16.71 -11.51
C ALA A 407 -12.65 -16.32 -10.04
N ARG A 408 -12.00 -17.00 -9.07
CA ARG A 408 -12.02 -16.59 -7.66
C ARG A 408 -11.29 -15.28 -7.40
N PHE A 409 -10.22 -14.98 -8.13
CA PHE A 409 -9.53 -13.69 -8.04
C PHE A 409 -10.43 -12.57 -8.56
N ASN A 410 -11.01 -12.75 -9.75
CA ASN A 410 -11.89 -11.82 -10.44
C ASN A 410 -13.07 -11.40 -9.56
N ASN A 411 -13.77 -12.38 -8.96
CA ASN A 411 -14.86 -12.15 -8.00
C ASN A 411 -14.49 -11.26 -6.79
N SER A 412 -13.21 -11.15 -6.45
CA SER A 412 -12.69 -10.30 -5.37
C SER A 412 -12.22 -8.92 -5.89
N ILE A 413 -11.56 -8.85 -7.05
CA ILE A 413 -10.99 -7.61 -7.59
C ILE A 413 -12.01 -6.72 -8.30
N ASN A 414 -13.01 -7.28 -8.99
CA ASN A 414 -14.00 -6.47 -9.72
C ASN A 414 -14.84 -5.59 -8.75
N LYS A 415 -14.94 -6.00 -7.48
CA LYS A 415 -15.58 -5.24 -6.39
C LYS A 415 -14.86 -3.96 -6.00
N MET A 416 -13.66 -3.72 -6.53
CA MET A 416 -12.89 -2.49 -6.40
C MET A 416 -12.38 -2.00 -7.77
N GLY A 417 -13.21 -2.14 -8.81
CA GLY A 417 -12.84 -1.84 -10.18
C GLY A 417 -12.53 -0.36 -10.43
N GLU A 418 -13.34 0.55 -9.88
CA GLU A 418 -13.11 2.00 -10.05
C GLU A 418 -11.79 2.42 -9.37
N GLU A 419 -11.46 1.84 -8.21
CA GLU A 419 -10.23 2.09 -7.47
C GLU A 419 -9.00 1.49 -8.16
N ILE A 420 -9.10 0.26 -8.70
CA ILE A 420 -8.05 -0.34 -9.54
C ILE A 420 -7.79 0.50 -10.79
N ALA A 421 -8.84 1.09 -11.39
CA ALA A 421 -8.68 1.92 -12.57
C ALA A 421 -7.81 3.16 -12.29
N VAL A 422 -8.03 3.87 -11.18
CA VAL A 422 -7.27 5.11 -10.86
C VAL A 422 -5.97 4.89 -10.06
N ALA A 423 -5.82 3.79 -9.29
CA ALA A 423 -4.69 3.63 -8.38
C ALA A 423 -3.32 3.55 -9.09
N LEU A 424 -2.35 4.33 -8.59
CA LEU A 424 -0.95 4.30 -9.04
C LEU A 424 -0.21 3.05 -8.55
N PRO A 425 0.85 2.57 -9.23
CA PRO A 425 1.58 1.35 -8.87
C PRO A 425 2.11 1.31 -7.42
N GLU A 426 2.59 2.43 -6.88
CA GLU A 426 3.07 2.54 -5.49
C GLU A 426 1.99 2.38 -4.41
N ASN A 427 0.72 2.43 -4.83
CA ASN A 427 -0.45 2.15 -4.01
C ASN A 427 -0.96 0.69 -4.18
N MET A 428 -0.28 -0.17 -4.94
CA MET A 428 -0.73 -1.55 -5.19
C MET A 428 0.39 -2.58 -4.97
N ALA A 429 0.02 -3.79 -4.54
CA ALA A 429 0.95 -4.92 -4.47
C ALA A 429 0.24 -6.27 -4.68
N ALA A 430 0.81 -7.09 -5.57
CA ALA A 430 0.52 -8.51 -5.67
C ALA A 430 1.44 -9.32 -4.74
N PHE A 431 0.91 -10.40 -4.17
CA PHE A 431 1.59 -11.32 -3.26
C PHE A 431 1.46 -12.76 -3.77
N ASN A 432 2.51 -13.55 -3.60
CA ASN A 432 2.64 -14.89 -4.21
C ASN A 432 2.66 -14.87 -5.75
N ALA A 433 3.03 -13.72 -6.34
CA ALA A 433 3.25 -13.51 -7.78
C ALA A 433 4.69 -13.02 -8.06
N ASP A 434 5.62 -13.29 -7.14
CA ASP A 434 7.05 -12.94 -7.26
C ASP A 434 7.82 -13.94 -8.15
N THR A 435 7.21 -15.08 -8.44
CA THR A 435 7.70 -16.15 -9.31
C THR A 435 6.65 -16.53 -10.33
N ASP A 436 7.07 -17.11 -11.46
CA ASP A 436 6.19 -17.48 -12.58
C ASP A 436 5.04 -18.44 -12.23
N ASN A 437 5.06 -19.08 -11.05
CA ASN A 437 3.88 -19.76 -10.47
C ASN A 437 3.86 -19.47 -8.97
N ALA A 438 2.66 -19.41 -8.37
CA ALA A 438 2.46 -19.27 -6.94
C ALA A 438 2.96 -20.50 -6.14
N VAL A 439 3.44 -20.29 -4.92
CA VAL A 439 3.96 -21.35 -4.04
C VAL A 439 3.04 -21.59 -2.83
N LYS A 440 3.02 -22.84 -2.34
CA LYS A 440 2.23 -23.22 -1.16
C LYS A 440 2.91 -22.76 0.13
N GLY A 441 2.13 -22.24 1.08
CA GLY A 441 2.67 -21.71 2.33
C GLY A 441 3.50 -20.43 2.15
N TYR A 442 3.19 -19.63 1.12
CA TYR A 442 3.81 -18.32 0.93
C TYR A 442 3.53 -17.41 2.13
N GLN A 443 4.57 -16.71 2.58
CA GLN A 443 4.46 -15.55 3.45
C GLN A 443 5.38 -14.47 2.90
N GLY A 444 4.87 -13.24 2.73
CA GLY A 444 5.64 -12.13 2.18
C GLY A 444 5.07 -10.78 2.60
N THR A 445 5.97 -9.82 2.82
CA THR A 445 5.67 -8.45 3.25
C THR A 445 6.08 -7.48 2.14
N LYS A 446 5.22 -6.51 1.83
CA LYS A 446 5.48 -5.44 0.86
C LYS A 446 4.98 -4.11 1.42
N THR A 447 5.78 -3.07 1.22
CA THR A 447 5.45 -1.70 1.64
C THR A 447 4.59 -1.03 0.57
N ILE A 448 3.40 -0.56 0.94
CA ILE A 448 2.46 0.14 0.06
C ILE A 448 2.24 1.53 0.65
N ALA A 449 2.52 2.59 -0.11
CA ALA A 449 2.47 3.99 0.35
C ALA A 449 3.12 4.25 1.74
N GLY A 450 4.19 3.51 2.08
CA GLY A 450 4.90 3.63 3.37
C GLY A 450 4.33 2.81 4.54
N LYS A 451 3.28 2.01 4.33
CA LYS A 451 2.73 1.05 5.31
C LYS A 451 3.11 -0.38 4.87
N ASP A 452 3.66 -1.18 5.78
CA ASP A 452 3.93 -2.59 5.49
C ASP A 452 2.65 -3.41 5.54
N VAL A 453 2.42 -4.19 4.47
CA VAL A 453 1.32 -5.14 4.34
C VAL A 453 1.93 -6.52 4.17
N THR A 454 1.58 -7.46 5.05
CA THR A 454 2.00 -8.86 4.96
C THR A 454 0.85 -9.72 4.48
N PHE A 455 1.12 -10.64 3.55
CA PHE A 455 0.17 -11.68 3.13
C PHE A 455 0.72 -13.07 3.48
N SER A 456 -0.17 -13.97 3.89
CA SER A 456 0.09 -15.39 4.06
C SER A 456 -0.95 -16.19 3.28
N SER A 457 -0.51 -17.08 2.38
CA SER A 457 -1.43 -17.87 1.55
C SER A 457 -2.13 -18.98 2.33
N GLY A 458 -1.52 -19.44 3.44
CA GLY A 458 -1.89 -20.65 4.19
C GLY A 458 -1.04 -21.86 3.80
N ALA A 459 -0.72 -22.75 4.75
CA ALA A 459 0.34 -23.76 4.61
C ALA A 459 0.23 -24.67 3.37
N ASP A 460 -0.96 -25.21 3.10
CA ASP A 460 -1.22 -26.09 1.94
C ASP A 460 -1.75 -25.33 0.70
N SER A 461 -1.84 -24.00 0.78
CA SER A 461 -2.52 -23.11 -0.16
C SER A 461 -1.52 -22.28 -0.96
N ASP A 462 -1.70 -22.26 -2.28
CA ASP A 462 -0.96 -21.46 -3.26
C ASP A 462 -1.77 -20.21 -3.70
N ALA A 463 -2.59 -19.68 -2.79
CA ALA A 463 -3.37 -18.47 -3.07
C ALA A 463 -2.48 -17.26 -3.40
N VAL A 464 -2.94 -16.46 -4.36
CA VAL A 464 -2.41 -15.15 -4.73
C VAL A 464 -3.16 -14.10 -3.92
N GLY A 465 -2.42 -13.15 -3.35
CA GLY A 465 -2.97 -11.99 -2.64
C GLY A 465 -2.81 -10.72 -3.47
N PHE A 466 -3.71 -9.77 -3.31
CA PHE A 466 -3.58 -8.43 -3.85
C PHE A 466 -4.06 -7.41 -2.83
N ALA A 467 -3.32 -6.32 -2.67
CA ALA A 467 -3.69 -5.20 -1.82
C ALA A 467 -3.53 -3.90 -2.60
N LEU A 468 -4.50 -3.01 -2.41
CA LEU A 468 -4.55 -1.66 -2.96
C LEU A 468 -4.74 -0.67 -1.81
N ARG A 469 -4.11 0.51 -1.88
CA ARG A 469 -4.42 1.65 -1.02
C ARG A 469 -5.16 2.70 -1.83
N ASP A 470 -6.39 2.97 -1.44
CA ASP A 470 -7.18 4.08 -1.95
C ASP A 470 -6.44 5.40 -1.64
N ALA A 471 -6.21 6.23 -2.67
CA ALA A 471 -5.48 7.48 -2.53
C ALA A 471 -6.29 8.53 -1.73
N ASP A 472 -7.60 8.60 -1.98
CA ASP A 472 -8.51 9.64 -1.50
C ASP A 472 -9.06 9.33 -0.11
N THR A 473 -9.56 8.11 0.12
CA THR A 473 -10.01 7.70 1.47
C THR A 473 -8.86 7.24 2.35
N GLY A 474 -7.74 6.82 1.77
CA GLY A 474 -6.60 6.27 2.49
C GLY A 474 -6.80 4.87 3.06
N ALA A 475 -7.92 4.22 2.76
CA ALA A 475 -8.20 2.84 3.14
C ALA A 475 -7.32 1.84 2.38
N PHE A 476 -7.13 0.66 2.96
CA PHE A 476 -6.58 -0.50 2.25
C PHE A 476 -7.71 -1.43 1.81
N LEU A 477 -7.68 -1.86 0.56
CA LEU A 477 -8.58 -2.82 -0.05
C LEU A 477 -7.80 -4.11 -0.33
N LEU A 478 -8.31 -5.25 0.15
CA LEU A 478 -7.62 -6.53 0.15
C LEU A 478 -8.44 -7.60 -0.57
N ALA A 479 -7.82 -8.29 -1.52
CA ALA A 479 -8.43 -9.32 -2.35
C ALA A 479 -7.53 -10.56 -2.47
N SER A 480 -8.13 -11.72 -2.77
CA SER A 480 -7.39 -12.96 -3.01
C SER A 480 -8.24 -13.96 -3.81
N ASN A 481 -7.60 -14.98 -4.40
CA ASN A 481 -8.26 -16.19 -4.92
C ASN A 481 -8.38 -17.33 -3.90
N SER A 482 -8.17 -17.01 -2.61
CA SER A 482 -8.21 -17.95 -1.49
C SER A 482 -9.53 -18.71 -1.39
N THR A 483 -9.47 -19.88 -0.75
CA THR A 483 -10.62 -20.67 -0.32
C THR A 483 -10.86 -20.57 1.20
N GLY A 484 -10.37 -19.50 1.83
CA GLY A 484 -10.56 -19.21 3.26
C GLY A 484 -9.40 -19.59 4.19
N ALA A 485 -8.22 -19.90 3.64
CA ALA A 485 -7.02 -20.28 4.39
C ALA A 485 -5.96 -19.16 4.50
N SER A 486 -6.20 -18.01 3.88
CA SER A 486 -5.23 -16.92 3.73
C SER A 486 -5.49 -15.76 4.67
N THR A 487 -4.44 -15.03 5.01
CA THR A 487 -4.52 -13.84 5.87
C THR A 487 -3.71 -12.68 5.33
N PHE A 488 -4.13 -11.46 5.69
CA PHE A 488 -3.32 -10.25 5.60
C PHE A 488 -2.97 -9.76 7.02
N ASN A 489 -1.91 -8.97 7.17
CA ASN A 489 -1.61 -8.23 8.39
C ASN A 489 -1.08 -6.83 8.05
N LEU A 490 -1.65 -5.81 8.71
CA LEU A 490 -1.30 -4.38 8.54
C LEU A 490 -0.92 -3.72 9.89
N GLY A 491 -0.52 -4.52 10.87
CA GLY A 491 -0.24 -4.11 12.24
C GLY A 491 -1.49 -3.85 13.09
N ALA A 492 -1.29 -3.81 14.40
CA ALA A 492 -2.36 -3.62 15.39
C ALA A 492 -3.01 -2.22 15.29
N GLY A 493 -4.30 -2.11 15.65
CA GLY A 493 -5.07 -0.86 15.67
C GLY A 493 -5.86 -0.57 14.38
N ALA A 494 -5.69 -1.41 13.36
CA ALA A 494 -6.57 -1.46 12.21
C ALA A 494 -7.97 -2.03 12.58
N VAL A 495 -9.01 -1.50 11.94
CA VAL A 495 -10.35 -2.10 11.87
C VAL A 495 -10.59 -2.59 10.44
N ALA A 496 -11.34 -3.67 10.30
CA ALA A 496 -11.64 -4.28 9.00
C ALA A 496 -13.14 -4.49 8.81
N SER A 497 -13.58 -4.54 7.55
CA SER A 497 -14.94 -4.92 7.15
C SER A 497 -14.91 -5.64 5.81
N VAL A 498 -15.84 -6.57 5.61
CA VAL A 498 -16.00 -7.32 4.34
C VAL A 498 -17.21 -6.79 3.59
N GLY A 499 -17.10 -6.55 2.29
CA GLY A 499 -18.13 -5.81 1.57
C GLY A 499 -17.85 -5.55 0.08
N SER A 500 -18.45 -4.47 -0.42
CA SER A 500 -18.27 -3.89 -1.75
C SER A 500 -18.76 -2.43 -1.76
N PHE A 501 -18.37 -1.67 -2.79
CA PHE A 501 -18.93 -0.34 -3.02
C PHE A 501 -20.36 -0.42 -3.62
N ASP A 502 -21.13 0.67 -3.49
CA ASP A 502 -22.40 0.88 -4.18
C ASP A 502 -22.26 1.78 -5.42
N ASP A 503 -23.35 1.95 -6.19
CA ASP A 503 -23.36 2.74 -7.43
C ASP A 503 -22.89 4.21 -7.25
N ASP A 504 -23.05 4.76 -6.04
CA ASP A 504 -22.63 6.11 -5.64
C ASP A 504 -21.19 6.16 -5.07
N GLY A 505 -20.48 5.02 -5.04
CA GLY A 505 -19.09 4.90 -4.55
C GLY A 505 -18.94 4.79 -3.03
N ASN A 506 -20.00 4.51 -2.29
CA ASN A 506 -19.94 4.37 -0.82
C ASN A 506 -19.61 2.92 -0.45
N TRP A 507 -18.83 2.73 0.61
CA TRP A 507 -18.52 1.39 1.12
C TRP A 507 -19.72 0.78 1.86
N THR A 508 -20.13 -0.42 1.44
CA THR A 508 -21.14 -1.22 2.12
C THR A 508 -20.52 -2.54 2.59
N GLY A 509 -20.50 -2.79 3.90
CA GLY A 509 -19.85 -3.97 4.44
C GLY A 509 -20.07 -4.20 5.93
N GLU A 510 -19.88 -5.45 6.36
CA GLU A 510 -20.04 -5.90 7.74
C GLU A 510 -18.68 -6.00 8.45
N PRO A 511 -18.60 -5.75 9.77
CA PRO A 511 -17.34 -5.82 10.52
C PRO A 511 -16.62 -7.19 10.39
N ARG A 512 -15.31 -7.14 10.18
CA ARG A 512 -14.42 -8.30 10.14
C ARG A 512 -13.52 -8.27 11.38
N GLU A 513 -13.43 -9.40 12.06
CA GLU A 513 -12.54 -9.56 13.22
C GLU A 513 -11.07 -9.35 12.81
N VAL A 514 -10.35 -8.54 13.60
CA VAL A 514 -8.92 -8.27 13.46
C VAL A 514 -8.24 -8.80 14.72
N ALA A 515 -7.24 -9.66 14.56
CA ALA A 515 -6.47 -10.18 15.68
C ALA A 515 -5.59 -9.09 16.31
N ALA A 516 -5.17 -9.29 17.56
CA ALA A 516 -4.45 -8.28 18.34
C ALA A 516 -3.07 -7.87 17.76
N ASP A 517 -2.53 -8.66 16.82
CA ASP A 517 -1.31 -8.39 16.06
C ASP A 517 -1.56 -7.66 14.73
N GLY A 518 -2.82 -7.41 14.36
CA GLY A 518 -3.23 -6.86 13.07
C GLY A 518 -3.60 -7.90 12.00
N THR A 519 -3.66 -9.20 12.33
CA THR A 519 -3.96 -10.26 11.36
C THR A 519 -5.46 -10.33 11.03
N ILE A 520 -5.78 -10.45 9.74
CA ILE A 520 -7.13 -10.43 9.17
C ILE A 520 -7.28 -11.61 8.21
N SER A 521 -8.27 -12.48 8.43
CA SER A 521 -8.56 -13.62 7.53
C SER A 521 -9.41 -13.20 6.34
N ILE A 522 -9.09 -13.74 5.15
CA ILE A 522 -9.83 -13.50 3.90
C ILE A 522 -10.42 -14.79 3.31
N GLY A 523 -11.71 -14.74 3.00
CA GLY A 523 -12.52 -15.81 2.41
C GLY A 523 -12.55 -15.82 0.88
N GLU A 524 -13.30 -16.76 0.32
CA GLU A 524 -13.49 -16.90 -1.12
C GLU A 524 -14.37 -15.78 -1.68
N GLY A 525 -13.87 -15.04 -2.68
CA GLY A 525 -14.58 -13.92 -3.31
C GLY A 525 -14.78 -12.72 -2.39
N GLU A 526 -14.05 -12.63 -1.26
CA GLU A 526 -14.16 -11.49 -0.34
C GLU A 526 -13.29 -10.30 -0.79
N LEU A 527 -13.86 -9.10 -0.68
CA LEU A 527 -13.12 -7.85 -0.66
C LEU A 527 -13.17 -7.30 0.77
N ILE A 528 -12.03 -6.97 1.35
CA ILE A 528 -11.93 -6.44 2.71
C ILE A 528 -11.40 -5.00 2.67
N ARG A 529 -12.15 -4.05 3.26
CA ARG A 529 -11.71 -2.68 3.50
C ARG A 529 -11.15 -2.55 4.91
N VAL A 530 -9.97 -1.94 5.03
CA VAL A 530 -9.20 -1.79 6.28
C VAL A 530 -8.80 -0.32 6.48
N ILE A 531 -8.95 0.17 7.71
CA ILE A 531 -8.71 1.56 8.13
C ILE A 531 -7.98 1.55 9.48
N ASP A 532 -7.03 2.47 9.72
CA ASP A 532 -6.28 2.58 10.97
C ASP A 532 -6.97 3.57 11.93
N THR A 533 -7.51 3.06 13.05
CA THR A 533 -8.23 3.88 14.05
C THR A 533 -7.41 4.13 15.32
N SER A 534 -6.17 3.67 15.36
CA SER A 534 -5.32 3.64 16.56
C SER A 534 -5.13 5.03 17.19
N ALA A 535 -4.82 6.04 16.37
CA ALA A 535 -4.60 7.41 16.82
C ALA A 535 -5.85 8.05 17.43
N LEU A 536 -7.02 7.86 16.81
CA LEU A 536 -8.28 8.44 17.29
C LEU A 536 -8.77 7.74 18.57
N SER A 537 -8.70 6.40 18.58
CA SER A 537 -9.02 5.59 19.76
C SER A 537 -8.11 5.94 20.94
N GLY A 538 -6.80 6.09 20.70
CA GLY A 538 -5.83 6.50 21.71
C GLY A 538 -6.08 7.90 22.29
N ALA A 539 -6.47 8.87 21.46
CA ALA A 539 -6.86 10.21 21.91
C ALA A 539 -8.16 10.18 22.74
N LEU A 540 -9.16 9.42 22.30
CA LEU A 540 -10.42 9.22 23.05
C LEU A 540 -10.21 8.53 24.39
N ASP A 541 -9.25 7.60 24.47
CA ASP A 541 -8.85 6.88 25.68
C ASP A 541 -8.05 7.74 26.65
N ALA A 542 -7.06 8.49 26.16
CA ALA A 542 -6.33 9.47 26.97
C ALA A 542 -7.28 10.48 27.65
N GLY A 543 -8.35 10.85 26.94
CA GLY A 543 -9.40 11.72 27.44
C GLY A 543 -10.37 11.12 28.47
N LYS A 544 -10.42 9.79 28.65
CA LYS A 544 -11.41 9.12 29.55
C LYS A 544 -11.23 9.44 31.04
N SER A 545 -10.04 9.83 31.47
CA SER A 545 -9.72 10.07 32.89
C SER A 545 -9.91 11.52 33.36
N LEU A 546 -10.30 12.41 32.44
CA LEU A 546 -10.41 13.85 32.68
C LEU A 546 -11.75 14.20 33.36
N LYS A 547 -11.70 15.06 34.38
CA LYS A 547 -12.86 15.45 35.21
C LYS A 547 -13.22 16.92 34.94
N GLU A 548 -14.47 17.20 34.53
CA GLU A 548 -14.94 18.57 34.20
C GLU A 548 -14.61 19.61 35.28
N ALA A 549 -14.77 19.23 36.55
CA ALA A 549 -14.56 20.12 37.69
C ALA A 549 -13.11 20.58 37.88
N ASP A 550 -12.12 19.91 37.28
CA ASP A 550 -10.70 20.26 37.36
C ASP A 550 -10.25 21.25 36.27
N TYR A 551 -11.18 21.72 35.42
CA TYR A 551 -10.92 22.63 34.29
C TYR A 551 -11.87 23.84 34.25
N THR A 552 -11.53 24.86 33.45
CA THR A 552 -12.43 26.01 33.24
C THR A 552 -13.61 25.62 32.34
N PRO A 553 -14.83 26.15 32.57
CA PRO A 553 -16.00 25.85 31.74
C PRO A 553 -15.79 26.14 30.25
N GLU A 554 -15.03 27.21 29.93
CA GLU A 554 -14.72 27.61 28.57
C GLU A 554 -13.80 26.62 27.84
N SER A 555 -12.76 26.09 28.52
CA SER A 555 -11.84 25.13 27.90
C SER A 555 -12.44 23.72 27.85
N TRP A 556 -13.13 23.30 28.91
CA TRP A 556 -13.83 22.01 28.95
C TRP A 556 -14.89 21.90 27.86
N LYS A 557 -15.68 22.96 27.63
CA LYS A 557 -16.70 22.98 26.57
C LYS A 557 -16.11 22.74 25.18
N THR A 558 -14.91 23.25 24.90
CA THR A 558 -14.23 23.01 23.61
C THR A 558 -13.82 21.54 23.50
N TYR A 559 -13.09 21.00 24.48
CA TYR A 559 -12.71 19.58 24.53
C TYR A 559 -13.91 18.63 24.42
N ALA A 560 -15.01 18.91 25.13
CA ALA A 560 -16.22 18.09 25.09
C ALA A 560 -16.93 18.10 23.72
N GLN A 561 -16.79 19.17 22.92
CA GLN A 561 -17.30 19.22 21.56
C GLN A 561 -16.39 18.44 20.59
N GLU A 562 -15.09 18.67 20.62
CA GLU A 562 -14.12 17.94 19.77
C GLU A 562 -14.14 16.43 20.08
N ARG A 563 -14.32 16.05 21.36
CA ARG A 563 -14.50 14.65 21.78
C ARG A 563 -15.73 14.02 21.12
N LYS A 564 -16.86 14.72 21.14
CA LYS A 564 -18.11 14.23 20.55
C LYS A 564 -17.98 14.09 19.03
N ASP A 565 -17.31 15.03 18.38
CA ASP A 565 -17.15 14.98 16.91
C ASP A 565 -16.15 13.88 16.52
N ALA A 566 -15.11 13.63 17.32
CA ALA A 566 -14.25 12.44 17.24
C ALA A 566 -15.03 11.12 17.45
N GLU A 567 -15.94 11.06 18.43
CA GLU A 567 -16.83 9.91 18.64
C GLU A 567 -17.82 9.69 17.47
N GLN A 568 -18.13 10.73 16.69
CA GLN A 568 -18.92 10.61 15.46
C GLN A 568 -18.10 10.09 14.28
N VAL A 569 -16.88 10.61 14.05
CA VAL A 569 -16.01 10.13 12.96
C VAL A 569 -15.59 8.68 13.17
N LEU A 570 -15.33 8.25 14.42
CA LEU A 570 -15.02 6.84 14.72
C LEU A 570 -16.21 5.88 14.49
N ALA A 571 -17.44 6.41 14.44
CA ALA A 571 -18.66 5.63 14.24
C ALA A 571 -19.17 5.63 12.79
N ASP A 572 -18.52 6.35 11.89
CA ASP A 572 -18.90 6.41 10.46
C ASP A 572 -18.17 5.30 9.68
N PRO A 573 -18.89 4.31 9.08
CA PRO A 573 -18.25 3.24 8.30
C PRO A 573 -17.53 3.77 7.04
N ASN A 574 -17.91 4.94 6.54
CA ASN A 574 -17.29 5.60 5.39
C ASN A 574 -16.20 6.60 5.79
N ALA A 575 -15.81 6.68 7.06
CA ALA A 575 -14.70 7.51 7.51
C ALA A 575 -13.42 7.22 6.70
N THR A 576 -12.78 8.29 6.26
CA THR A 576 -11.46 8.28 5.61
C THR A 576 -10.34 8.32 6.66
N GLN A 577 -9.17 7.81 6.32
CA GLN A 577 -7.98 7.89 7.16
C GLN A 577 -7.62 9.34 7.49
N ASN A 578 -7.86 10.27 6.55
CA ASN A 578 -7.62 11.70 6.76
C ASN A 578 -8.57 12.29 7.81
N GLN A 579 -9.88 11.99 7.76
CA GLN A 579 -10.84 12.43 8.78
C GLN A 579 -10.50 11.88 10.17
N LEU A 580 -10.10 10.60 10.26
CA LEU A 580 -9.70 9.99 11.53
C LEU A 580 -8.44 10.65 12.11
N ASN A 581 -7.44 10.92 11.26
CA ASN A 581 -6.20 11.59 11.65
C ASN A 581 -6.43 13.04 12.11
N ASP A 582 -7.24 13.81 11.38
CA ASP A 582 -7.57 15.19 11.76
C ASP A 582 -8.45 15.26 13.00
N ALA A 583 -9.42 14.34 13.18
CA ALA A 583 -10.19 14.23 14.41
C ALA A 583 -9.32 13.89 15.62
N ALA A 584 -8.35 12.98 15.48
CA ALA A 584 -7.43 12.59 16.55
C ALA A 584 -6.55 13.77 16.98
N LYS A 585 -6.08 14.54 16.00
CA LYS A 585 -5.27 15.74 16.17
C LYS A 585 -6.07 16.91 16.78
N ALA A 586 -7.31 17.13 16.36
CA ALA A 586 -8.20 18.15 16.92
C ALA A 586 -8.55 17.84 18.39
N LEU A 587 -8.93 16.60 18.69
CA LEU A 587 -9.19 16.11 20.04
C LEU A 587 -7.96 16.25 20.94
N SER A 588 -6.78 15.83 20.47
CA SER A 588 -5.52 15.94 21.22
C SER A 588 -5.17 17.41 21.52
N ALA A 589 -5.28 18.29 20.52
CA ALA A 589 -5.02 19.72 20.71
C ALA A 589 -6.02 20.38 21.67
N ALA A 590 -7.29 19.96 21.67
CA ALA A 590 -8.30 20.44 22.62
C ALA A 590 -8.09 19.88 24.04
N GLN A 591 -7.60 18.64 24.17
CA GLN A 591 -7.18 18.05 25.43
C GLN A 591 -5.96 18.77 26.02
N ASP A 592 -4.95 19.11 25.20
CA ASP A 592 -3.80 19.92 25.63
C ASP A 592 -4.21 21.35 26.04
N ALA A 593 -5.16 21.95 25.32
CA ALA A 593 -5.67 23.30 25.58
C ALA A 593 -6.60 23.42 26.81
N LEU A 594 -6.84 22.34 27.56
CA LEU A 594 -7.60 22.37 28.80
C LEU A 594 -6.89 23.23 29.87
N VAL A 595 -7.59 24.26 30.36
CA VAL A 595 -7.07 25.21 31.34
C VAL A 595 -7.51 24.78 32.75
N PRO A 596 -6.59 24.53 33.70
CA PRO A 596 -6.93 24.10 35.05
C PRO A 596 -7.88 25.02 35.82
N SER A 597 -8.70 24.42 36.69
CA SER A 597 -9.48 25.11 37.71
C SER A 597 -8.75 25.13 39.07
N GLY A 598 -9.01 26.14 39.88
CA GLY A 598 -8.50 26.22 41.26
C GLY A 598 -7.05 26.71 41.39
N LYS A 599 -6.43 26.41 42.55
CA LYS A 599 -5.09 26.88 42.90
C LYS A 599 -4.02 25.87 42.45
N LEU A 600 -2.93 26.38 41.88
CA LEU A 600 -1.69 25.64 41.66
C LEU A 600 -1.06 25.23 42.99
N THR A 601 -0.77 23.94 43.16
CA THR A 601 -0.33 23.33 44.44
C THR A 601 0.92 22.47 44.35
N VAL A 602 1.30 22.01 43.15
CA VAL A 602 2.42 21.07 42.98
C VAL A 602 3.21 21.38 41.70
N VAL A 603 4.52 21.15 41.75
CA VAL A 603 5.45 21.33 40.63
C VAL A 603 5.86 19.95 40.11
N ASP A 604 5.94 19.76 38.79
CA ASP A 604 6.51 18.53 38.21
C ASP A 604 8.04 18.57 38.29
N PRO A 605 8.72 17.43 38.48
CA PRO A 605 10.18 17.35 38.41
C PRO A 605 10.71 17.84 37.05
N ALA A 606 11.95 18.32 37.03
CA ALA A 606 12.69 18.69 35.81
C ALA A 606 13.96 17.84 35.68
N SER A 607 14.43 17.62 34.45
CA SER A 607 15.77 17.08 34.19
C SER A 607 16.59 17.95 33.24
N LEU A 608 17.90 17.71 33.24
CA LEU A 608 18.87 18.19 32.25
C LEU A 608 19.95 17.12 32.08
N THR A 609 20.27 16.75 30.84
CA THR A 609 21.34 15.79 30.54
C THR A 609 22.48 16.51 29.83
N VAL A 610 23.71 16.30 30.29
CA VAL A 610 24.93 16.95 29.77
C VAL A 610 26.05 15.92 29.56
N ILE A 611 27.05 16.28 28.76
CA ILE A 611 28.26 15.48 28.59
C ILE A 611 29.05 15.46 29.91
N ALA A 612 29.57 14.30 30.30
CA ALA A 612 30.45 14.15 31.45
C ALA A 612 31.65 15.12 31.38
N GLY A 613 31.87 15.87 32.46
CA GLY A 613 32.91 16.91 32.51
C GLY A 613 32.51 18.28 31.97
N THR A 614 31.24 18.49 31.57
CA THR A 614 30.74 19.84 31.21
C THR A 614 30.96 20.83 32.35
N ALA A 615 31.39 22.05 32.02
CA ALA A 615 31.68 23.09 33.01
C ALA A 615 30.43 23.55 33.79
N GLY A 616 30.58 23.85 35.08
CA GLY A 616 29.45 24.14 35.98
C GLY A 616 28.63 25.39 35.62
N ASP A 617 29.25 26.39 35.00
CA ASP A 617 28.58 27.57 34.45
C ASP A 617 27.78 27.26 33.18
N ALA A 618 28.30 26.39 32.30
CA ALA A 618 27.56 25.88 31.16
C ALA A 618 26.37 25.00 31.58
N ILE A 619 26.50 24.19 32.63
CA ILE A 619 25.39 23.43 33.22
C ILE A 619 24.31 24.40 33.76
N GLN A 620 24.72 25.42 34.53
CA GLN A 620 23.81 26.43 35.06
C GLN A 620 23.09 27.23 33.96
N GLY A 621 23.79 27.59 32.89
CA GLY A 621 23.23 28.36 31.77
C GLY A 621 22.18 27.59 30.95
N ASN A 622 22.27 26.26 30.91
CA ASN A 622 21.34 25.37 30.21
C ASN A 622 20.20 24.82 31.09
N ALA A 623 20.17 25.16 32.39
CA ALA A 623 19.10 24.73 33.29
C ALA A 623 17.71 25.23 32.85
N PRO A 624 16.64 24.40 32.94
CA PRO A 624 15.30 24.80 32.51
C PRO A 624 14.81 26.07 33.23
N LYS A 625 14.52 27.14 32.47
CA LYS A 625 14.09 28.45 33.02
C LYS A 625 12.64 28.46 33.50
N GLN A 626 11.88 27.44 33.13
CA GLN A 626 10.49 27.23 33.51
C GLN A 626 10.24 25.76 33.82
N VAL A 627 9.29 25.50 34.71
CA VAL A 627 8.79 24.17 35.08
C VAL A 627 7.28 24.09 34.89
N ASN A 628 6.76 22.87 34.91
CA ASN A 628 5.34 22.57 34.88
C ASN A 628 4.77 22.64 36.30
N VAL A 629 3.60 23.27 36.48
CA VAL A 629 2.92 23.43 37.77
C VAL A 629 1.44 23.08 37.60
N ARG A 630 0.85 22.34 38.54
CA ARG A 630 -0.52 21.82 38.42
C ARG A 630 -1.42 22.22 39.58
N ALA A 631 -2.72 22.30 39.29
CA ALA A 631 -3.79 22.31 40.29
C ALA A 631 -4.38 20.90 40.35
N LYS A 632 -4.12 20.14 41.43
CA LYS A 632 -4.39 18.69 41.48
C LYS A 632 -3.77 17.96 40.25
N ALA A 633 -4.49 17.00 39.67
CA ALA A 633 -4.07 16.19 38.53
C ALA A 633 -4.24 16.85 37.15
N SER A 634 -4.65 18.12 37.08
CA SER A 634 -4.91 18.82 35.81
C SER A 634 -3.67 19.00 34.91
N ASN A 635 -3.90 19.47 33.67
CA ASN A 635 -2.86 19.90 32.74
C ASN A 635 -1.85 20.88 33.38
N PRO A 636 -0.57 20.86 32.96
CA PRO A 636 0.46 21.71 33.55
C PRO A 636 0.42 23.15 33.01
N VAL A 637 0.53 24.11 33.91
CA VAL A 637 0.80 25.53 33.59
C VAL A 637 2.31 25.77 33.71
N ARG A 638 2.92 26.42 32.71
CA ARG A 638 4.33 26.83 32.77
C ARG A 638 4.50 28.03 33.72
N LYS A 639 5.46 27.93 34.64
CA LYS A 639 5.89 29.06 35.51
C LYS A 639 7.41 29.13 35.57
N ASP A 640 7.93 30.34 35.76
CA ASP A 640 9.36 30.61 35.90
C ASP A 640 9.90 30.01 37.21
N VAL A 641 11.12 29.48 37.17
CA VAL A 641 11.79 28.85 38.31
C VAL A 641 13.14 29.50 38.59
N THR A 642 13.49 29.62 39.87
CA THR A 642 14.84 30.02 40.32
C THR A 642 15.55 28.83 40.94
N TRP A 643 16.64 28.37 40.31
CA TRP A 643 17.48 27.27 40.80
C TRP A 643 18.54 27.76 41.79
N ASN A 644 18.71 27.06 42.92
CA ASN A 644 19.69 27.39 43.95
C ASN A 644 20.91 26.47 43.91
N TRP A 645 21.97 26.97 43.27
CA TRP A 645 23.23 26.25 43.08
C TRP A 645 24.24 26.39 44.22
N GLN A 646 23.96 27.20 45.25
CA GLN A 646 24.98 27.68 46.20
C GLN A 646 25.64 26.58 47.05
N ASN A 647 25.00 25.43 47.22
CA ASN A 647 25.49 24.28 48.00
C ASN A 647 25.38 22.95 47.23
N VAL A 648 25.38 23.01 45.89
CA VAL A 648 25.27 21.82 45.03
C VAL A 648 26.68 21.29 44.72
N ASP A 649 26.97 20.06 45.14
CA ASP A 649 28.19 19.35 44.73
C ASP A 649 28.02 18.80 43.30
N THR A 650 28.71 19.42 42.34
CA THR A 650 28.71 18.99 40.93
C THR A 650 29.80 17.98 40.60
N SER A 651 30.63 17.55 41.57
CA SER A 651 31.72 16.59 41.31
C SER A 651 31.29 15.23 40.74
N PRO A 652 30.07 14.69 40.99
CA PRO A 652 29.62 13.49 40.30
C PRO A 652 29.51 13.66 38.77
N LEU A 653 29.22 14.87 38.28
CA LEU A 653 29.00 15.16 36.86
C LEU A 653 30.30 15.17 36.03
N ALA A 654 31.45 15.00 36.67
CA ALA A 654 32.73 14.83 35.98
C ALA A 654 32.87 13.49 35.24
N ASN A 655 31.98 12.51 35.50
CA ASN A 655 32.03 11.16 34.93
C ASN A 655 30.66 10.76 34.36
N ALA A 656 30.65 9.91 33.33
CA ALA A 656 29.42 9.35 32.78
C ALA A 656 28.73 8.43 33.81
N GLY A 657 27.41 8.49 33.89
CA GLY A 657 26.61 7.91 34.97
C GLY A 657 26.50 8.80 36.22
N GLY A 658 27.14 9.98 36.22
CA GLY A 658 27.00 10.98 37.27
C GLY A 658 25.59 11.56 37.33
N ARG A 659 25.08 11.84 38.54
CA ARG A 659 23.77 12.45 38.74
C ARG A 659 23.77 13.36 39.97
N VAL A 660 23.14 14.53 39.86
CA VAL A 660 23.05 15.55 40.92
C VAL A 660 21.62 16.09 40.99
N SER A 661 21.15 16.47 42.19
CA SER A 661 19.86 17.13 42.39
C SER A 661 20.05 18.59 42.79
N VAL A 662 19.26 19.48 42.19
CA VAL A 662 19.33 20.93 42.34
C VAL A 662 17.98 21.44 42.85
N PRO A 663 17.91 22.04 44.06
CA PRO A 663 16.68 22.63 44.56
C PRO A 663 16.38 23.95 43.85
N GLY A 664 15.11 24.26 43.69
CA GLY A 664 14.64 25.53 43.14
C GLY A 664 13.31 25.95 43.74
N THR A 665 12.84 27.13 43.33
CA THR A 665 11.59 27.72 43.82
C THR A 665 10.82 28.38 42.68
N VAL A 666 9.51 28.17 42.67
CA VAL A 666 8.55 28.83 41.78
C VAL A 666 7.73 29.83 42.60
N ALA A 667 7.56 31.05 42.10
CA ALA A 667 6.63 32.03 42.66
C ALA A 667 5.28 31.96 41.96
N LEU A 668 4.19 32.03 42.73
CA LEU A 668 2.82 32.06 42.22
C LEU A 668 2.21 33.46 42.31
N ASP A 669 1.18 33.70 41.51
CA ASP A 669 0.55 35.02 41.33
C ASP A 669 -0.20 35.51 42.59
N ASP A 670 -0.48 34.61 43.53
CA ASP A 670 -1.05 34.92 44.86
C ASP A 670 0.01 35.24 45.93
N GLY A 671 1.29 35.27 45.56
CA GLY A 671 2.43 35.53 46.44
C GLY A 671 2.92 34.32 47.24
N THR A 672 2.35 33.13 47.05
CA THR A 672 2.90 31.89 47.62
C THR A 672 3.99 31.28 46.74
N THR A 673 4.85 30.45 47.33
CA THR A 673 5.95 29.77 46.63
C THR A 673 5.78 28.26 46.69
N LEU A 674 6.19 27.56 45.64
CA LEU A 674 6.30 26.10 45.60
C LEU A 674 7.77 25.70 45.38
N ASP A 675 8.19 24.62 46.02
CA ASP A 675 9.51 24.04 45.80
C ASP A 675 9.57 23.27 44.47
N ALA A 676 10.74 23.27 43.84
CA ALA A 676 11.02 22.61 42.57
C ALA A 676 12.32 21.81 42.66
N THR A 677 12.45 20.76 41.84
CA THR A 677 13.63 19.90 41.79
C THR A 677 14.07 19.68 40.35
N LEU A 678 15.36 19.94 40.07
CA LEU A 678 16.02 19.62 38.81
C LEU A 678 17.03 18.49 39.04
N THR A 679 16.91 17.40 38.28
CA THR A 679 17.91 16.33 38.24
C THR A 679 18.85 16.56 37.06
N VAL A 680 20.14 16.75 37.33
CA VAL A 680 21.18 16.86 36.30
C VAL A 680 21.85 15.51 36.13
N TYR A 681 21.92 15.02 34.90
CA TYR A 681 22.59 13.79 34.48
C TYR A 681 23.86 14.10 33.70
N ALA A 682 24.92 13.34 33.94
CA ALA A 682 26.15 13.33 33.14
C ALA A 682 26.27 12.00 32.41
N THR A 683 26.29 12.04 31.08
CA THR A 683 26.38 10.87 30.20
C THR A 683 27.61 10.96 29.31
N ALA A 684 27.90 9.90 28.54
CA ALA A 684 28.92 10.01 27.50
C ALA A 684 28.39 10.88 26.33
N GLU A 685 29.33 11.44 25.58
CA GLU A 685 29.04 12.20 24.35
C GLU A 685 28.56 11.26 23.24
N HIS A 686 27.61 11.70 22.42
CA HIS A 686 27.10 10.91 21.30
C HIS A 686 28.16 10.76 20.19
N GLU A 687 28.19 9.60 19.57
CA GLU A 687 29.20 9.20 18.59
C GLU A 687 28.53 8.38 17.48
N THR A 688 28.52 8.90 16.25
CA THR A 688 27.80 8.35 15.09
C THR A 688 28.79 7.78 14.08
N ASN A 689 28.49 6.61 13.50
CA ASN A 689 29.20 6.13 12.32
C ASN A 689 28.75 6.95 11.09
N ILE A 690 29.63 7.81 10.58
CA ILE A 690 29.44 8.66 9.39
C ILE A 690 30.04 8.03 8.12
N ALA A 691 30.42 6.76 8.16
CA ALA A 691 30.97 5.97 7.04
C ALA A 691 30.30 6.30 5.68
N GLY A 692 29.04 5.91 5.51
CA GLY A 692 28.28 6.06 4.27
C GLY A 692 27.81 7.48 3.93
N SER A 693 28.11 8.50 4.76
CA SER A 693 27.69 9.89 4.49
C SER A 693 28.75 10.71 3.72
N TYR A 694 29.66 10.04 2.99
CA TYR A 694 30.67 10.72 2.18
C TYR A 694 30.03 11.45 0.98
N LYS A 695 30.65 12.56 0.57
CA LYS A 695 30.25 13.33 -0.61
C LYS A 695 30.89 12.79 -1.88
N ASN A 696 32.18 12.46 -1.80
CA ASN A 696 32.95 11.80 -2.82
C ASN A 696 33.73 10.66 -2.16
N ILE A 697 34.09 9.65 -2.93
CA ILE A 697 35.10 8.68 -2.53
C ILE A 697 36.19 8.61 -3.59
N TRP A 698 37.44 8.57 -3.15
CA TRP A 698 38.60 8.30 -4.00
C TRP A 698 39.12 6.91 -3.66
N ASP A 699 39.34 6.11 -4.69
CA ASP A 699 40.16 4.90 -4.63
C ASP A 699 41.32 5.00 -5.64
N ASP A 700 42.10 3.93 -5.76
CA ASP A 700 43.20 3.81 -6.73
C ASP A 700 42.76 3.19 -8.08
N GLY A 701 41.46 3.21 -8.39
CA GLY A 701 40.89 2.82 -9.69
C GLY A 701 41.09 1.35 -10.02
N HIS A 702 40.65 0.47 -9.12
CA HIS A 702 40.77 -0.98 -9.27
C HIS A 702 39.44 -1.61 -9.72
N ASP A 703 39.40 -2.92 -9.99
CA ASP A 703 38.20 -3.64 -10.43
C ASP A 703 37.22 -3.87 -9.23
N SER A 704 36.83 -2.80 -8.55
CA SER A 704 35.89 -2.80 -7.41
C SER A 704 34.47 -3.08 -7.88
N THR A 705 33.81 -4.08 -7.28
CA THR A 705 32.46 -4.51 -7.67
C THR A 705 31.35 -3.60 -7.15
N ASP A 706 31.51 -3.06 -5.94
CA ASP A 706 30.75 -1.91 -5.42
C ASP A 706 31.55 -1.29 -4.26
N VAL A 707 31.91 0.00 -4.38
CA VAL A 707 32.61 0.72 -3.30
C VAL A 707 31.64 1.12 -2.18
N GLY A 708 30.36 1.38 -2.51
CA GLY A 708 29.32 1.72 -1.53
C GLY A 708 29.04 0.56 -0.56
N ALA A 709 29.15 -0.68 -1.03
CA ALA A 709 29.10 -1.90 -0.21
C ALA A 709 30.31 -2.09 0.73
N THR A 710 31.12 -1.04 0.95
CA THR A 710 32.18 -0.98 2.00
C THR A 710 31.83 0.02 3.11
N PHE A 711 30.64 0.63 3.05
CA PHE A 711 30.13 1.62 3.98
C PHE A 711 28.62 1.41 4.23
N ASP A 712 28.12 0.19 4.00
CA ASP A 712 26.71 -0.21 4.14
C ASP A 712 26.40 -0.80 5.53
N GLY A 713 27.41 -0.91 6.40
CA GLY A 713 27.32 -1.50 7.74
C GLY A 713 27.50 -3.02 7.78
N ASN A 714 27.67 -3.68 6.63
CA ASN A 714 27.79 -5.13 6.56
C ASN A 714 29.24 -5.60 6.71
N THR A 715 29.65 -5.82 7.95
CA THR A 715 30.98 -6.36 8.29
C THR A 715 31.32 -7.76 7.72
N THR A 716 30.44 -8.37 6.90
CA THR A 716 30.57 -9.77 6.43
C THR A 716 30.42 -10.00 4.92
N ASN A 717 29.99 -9.01 4.12
CA ASN A 717 30.00 -9.10 2.67
C ASN A 717 31.40 -8.80 2.10
N LYS A 718 31.53 -8.71 0.78
CA LYS A 718 32.74 -8.24 0.09
C LYS A 718 32.40 -6.97 -0.69
N GLY A 719 32.76 -5.81 -0.15
CA GLY A 719 32.69 -4.52 -0.83
C GLY A 719 33.93 -4.30 -1.70
N TYR A 720 34.95 -3.66 -1.10
CA TYR A 720 36.19 -3.30 -1.79
C TYR A 720 37.09 -4.49 -2.14
N THR A 721 37.84 -4.40 -3.25
CA THR A 721 38.86 -5.39 -3.62
C THR A 721 39.95 -4.80 -4.53
N THR A 722 41.22 -5.16 -4.30
CA THR A 722 42.35 -4.74 -5.17
C THR A 722 42.78 -5.78 -6.21
N TRP A 723 41.98 -6.83 -6.41
CA TRP A 723 42.25 -7.85 -7.41
C TRP A 723 42.16 -7.29 -8.83
N LYS A 724 43.14 -7.67 -9.66
CA LYS A 724 43.14 -7.46 -11.13
C LYS A 724 44.00 -8.54 -11.79
N SER A 725 43.77 -8.78 -13.07
CA SER A 725 44.46 -9.85 -13.84
C SER A 725 45.98 -9.67 -14.00
N SER A 726 46.53 -8.49 -13.70
CA SER A 726 47.92 -8.11 -13.92
C SER A 726 48.81 -8.11 -12.67
N GLY A 727 48.26 -8.41 -11.48
CA GLY A 727 48.98 -8.40 -10.20
C GLY A 727 48.25 -7.61 -9.13
N TYR A 728 48.89 -7.34 -8.00
CA TYR A 728 48.30 -6.62 -6.86
C TYR A 728 49.08 -5.35 -6.54
N SER A 729 48.47 -4.45 -5.79
CA SER A 729 49.07 -3.20 -5.31
C SER A 729 48.60 -2.89 -3.89
N ASN A 730 49.36 -2.03 -3.20
CA ASN A 730 48.88 -1.29 -2.04
C ASN A 730 47.50 -0.68 -2.35
N PHE A 731 46.66 -0.59 -1.32
CA PHE A 731 45.35 0.03 -1.44
C PHE A 731 45.32 1.41 -0.77
N SER A 732 44.55 2.33 -1.34
CA SER A 732 44.12 3.58 -0.72
C SER A 732 42.63 3.79 -0.95
N LEU A 733 41.88 4.04 0.13
CA LEU A 733 40.45 4.29 0.11
C LEU A 733 40.15 5.54 0.95
N ARG A 734 39.54 6.55 0.33
CA ARG A 734 39.38 7.88 0.93
C ARG A 734 38.00 8.50 0.69
N PRO A 735 37.04 8.35 1.63
CA PRO A 735 35.87 9.22 1.70
C PRO A 735 36.24 10.67 2.03
N ASP A 736 35.70 11.61 1.24
CA ASP A 736 35.69 13.05 1.49
C ASP A 736 34.28 13.49 1.90
N TYR A 737 34.17 14.34 2.93
CA TYR A 737 32.92 14.87 3.45
C TYR A 737 32.65 16.31 2.95
N ALA A 738 31.37 16.70 2.92
CA ALA A 738 30.99 18.07 2.58
C ALA A 738 31.39 19.06 3.69
N ASP A 739 31.03 18.69 4.92
CA ASP A 739 31.26 19.46 6.14
C ASP A 739 32.36 18.84 7.00
N ALA A 740 32.66 19.48 8.13
CA ALA A 740 33.70 19.02 9.05
C ALA A 740 33.07 18.20 10.18
N HIS A 741 33.74 17.11 10.55
CA HIS A 741 33.28 16.18 11.57
C HIS A 741 34.40 15.91 12.58
N ASN A 742 34.07 15.81 13.86
CA ASN A 742 35.05 15.50 14.92
C ASN A 742 35.32 14.00 14.97
N ILE A 743 36.22 13.50 14.10
CA ILE A 743 36.53 12.07 13.97
C ILE A 743 37.21 11.58 15.26
N SER A 744 36.64 10.57 15.90
CA SER A 744 37.09 10.03 17.20
C SER A 744 37.65 8.62 17.11
N LYS A 745 37.13 7.81 16.18
CA LYS A 745 37.52 6.41 15.97
C LYS A 745 37.29 6.00 14.52
N VAL A 746 38.15 5.16 13.97
CA VAL A 746 37.98 4.54 12.63
C VAL A 746 38.25 3.04 12.75
N LYS A 747 37.47 2.21 12.06
CA LYS A 747 37.73 0.77 11.95
C LYS A 747 37.73 0.32 10.50
N VAL A 748 38.53 -0.70 10.21
CA VAL A 748 38.66 -1.31 8.88
C VAL A 748 38.46 -2.82 9.03
N TYR A 749 37.38 -3.34 8.45
CA TYR A 749 37.04 -4.76 8.46
C TYR A 749 37.52 -5.40 7.15
N PHE A 750 38.45 -6.35 7.23
CA PHE A 750 38.95 -7.06 6.05
C PHE A 750 38.06 -8.27 5.72
N TYR A 751 37.96 -8.60 4.43
CA TYR A 751 37.24 -9.78 3.94
C TYR A 751 38.20 -10.94 3.63
N LYS A 752 37.78 -12.18 3.88
CA LYS A 752 38.57 -13.42 3.65
C LYS A 752 38.08 -14.16 2.40
N ASP A 753 38.57 -13.75 1.24
CA ASP A 753 38.06 -14.21 -0.05
C ASP A 753 38.50 -15.64 -0.41
N GLY A 754 37.54 -16.52 -0.74
CA GLY A 754 37.80 -17.88 -1.20
C GLY A 754 38.61 -18.74 -0.23
N GLY A 755 38.60 -18.44 1.07
CA GLY A 755 39.43 -19.09 2.09
C GLY A 755 40.92 -18.72 2.03
N ARG A 756 41.27 -17.59 1.41
CA ARG A 756 42.64 -17.04 1.33
C ARG A 756 42.80 -15.85 2.26
N ALA A 757 44.03 -15.57 2.67
CA ALA A 757 44.35 -14.27 3.26
C ALA A 757 44.27 -13.19 2.16
N SER A 758 43.45 -12.17 2.38
CA SER A 758 43.22 -11.07 1.45
C SER A 758 43.20 -9.72 2.16
N TRP A 759 44.27 -9.46 2.91
CA TRP A 759 44.50 -8.24 3.69
C TRP A 759 45.94 -7.76 3.53
N SER A 760 46.16 -6.47 3.83
CA SER A 760 47.47 -5.83 3.80
C SER A 760 48.37 -6.27 4.97
N LYS A 761 49.67 -5.99 4.89
CA LYS A 761 50.64 -6.23 5.98
C LYS A 761 50.47 -5.26 7.13
N ASN A 762 50.04 -4.05 6.81
CA ASN A 762 49.77 -2.98 7.73
C ASN A 762 48.55 -2.20 7.24
N VAL A 763 48.00 -1.34 8.09
CA VAL A 763 47.04 -0.32 7.68
C VAL A 763 47.25 0.91 8.54
N SER A 764 47.18 2.09 7.93
CA SER A 764 47.16 3.38 8.63
C SER A 764 46.01 4.24 8.13
N VAL A 765 45.60 5.17 8.98
CA VAL A 765 44.60 6.19 8.65
C VAL A 765 45.25 7.56 8.76
N ASN A 766 45.01 8.42 7.78
CA ASN A 766 45.22 9.86 7.89
C ASN A 766 43.86 10.56 7.89
N VAL A 767 43.78 11.76 8.47
CA VAL A 767 42.60 12.63 8.36
C VAL A 767 42.99 14.01 7.86
N TRP A 768 42.13 14.64 7.04
CA TRP A 768 42.33 16.02 6.61
C TRP A 768 41.90 16.98 7.73
N SER A 769 42.82 17.27 8.65
CA SER A 769 42.59 18.18 9.77
C SER A 769 42.23 19.58 9.27
N VAL A 770 41.11 20.12 9.74
CA VAL A 770 40.67 21.50 9.47
C VAL A 770 41.56 22.51 10.19
N THR A 771 42.06 22.16 11.38
CA THR A 771 42.94 23.02 12.18
C THR A 771 44.34 23.13 11.57
N ASP A 772 44.91 22.03 11.09
CA ASP A 772 46.26 22.01 10.48
C ASP A 772 46.23 22.29 8.96
N ASN A 773 45.06 22.20 8.34
CA ASN A 773 44.83 22.30 6.89
C ASN A 773 45.76 21.35 6.10
N ALA A 774 45.87 20.11 6.56
CA ALA A 774 46.75 19.07 6.03
C ALA A 774 46.25 17.67 6.39
N TRP A 775 46.74 16.66 5.67
CA TRP A 775 46.65 15.26 6.11
C TRP A 775 47.55 15.03 7.31
N VAL A 776 46.97 14.57 8.42
CA VAL A 776 47.68 14.22 9.66
C VAL A 776 47.39 12.76 10.03
N PRO A 777 48.35 12.02 10.62
CA PRO A 777 48.10 10.64 11.06
C PRO A 777 46.99 10.55 12.11
N PHE A 778 46.16 9.52 11.99
CA PHE A 778 45.05 9.24 12.88
C PHE A 778 45.28 7.93 13.63
N GLY A 779 45.61 8.02 14.92
CA GLY A 779 46.08 6.89 15.72
C GLY A 779 47.47 6.40 15.28
N THR A 780 47.74 5.10 15.45
CA THR A 780 49.00 4.45 15.06
C THR A 780 48.74 3.39 13.99
N THR A 781 49.62 3.29 12.98
CA THR A 781 49.62 2.19 12.00
C THR A 781 49.53 0.83 12.69
N VAL A 782 48.56 0.01 12.28
CA VAL A 782 48.34 -1.34 12.79
C VAL A 782 49.15 -2.33 11.94
N ASP A 783 49.92 -3.21 12.60
CA ASP A 783 50.63 -4.33 11.98
C ASP A 783 49.70 -5.55 11.92
N LEU A 784 49.50 -6.08 10.72
CA LEU A 784 48.65 -7.24 10.42
C LEU A 784 49.48 -8.47 9.96
N SER A 785 50.80 -8.38 9.96
CA SER A 785 51.71 -9.44 9.47
C SER A 785 51.66 -10.76 10.27
N SER A 786 51.01 -10.75 11.44
CA SER A 786 50.73 -11.91 12.26
C SER A 786 49.48 -12.71 11.85
N TYR A 787 48.58 -12.13 11.05
CA TYR A 787 47.34 -12.78 10.59
C TYR A 787 47.62 -13.70 9.40
N THR A 788 47.24 -14.98 9.53
CA THR A 788 47.52 -16.02 8.52
C THR A 788 46.25 -16.48 7.81
N GLN A 789 46.43 -17.17 6.65
CA GLN A 789 45.32 -17.73 5.88
C GLN A 789 44.41 -18.68 6.68
N ASP A 790 44.92 -19.33 7.72
CA ASP A 790 44.14 -20.27 8.55
C ASP A 790 43.26 -19.57 9.60
N GLY A 791 43.55 -18.31 9.95
CA GLY A 791 42.81 -17.52 10.95
C GLY A 791 41.65 -16.70 10.36
N ASP A 792 40.88 -16.07 11.23
CA ASP A 792 39.82 -15.12 10.84
C ASP A 792 40.40 -13.84 10.23
N ALA A 793 39.57 -13.08 9.51
CA ALA A 793 40.01 -11.82 8.92
C ALA A 793 40.30 -10.77 10.01
N PRO A 794 41.34 -9.92 9.85
CA PRO A 794 41.62 -8.86 10.80
C PRO A 794 40.54 -7.76 10.78
N VAL A 795 40.37 -7.14 11.94
CA VAL A 795 39.73 -5.82 12.07
C VAL A 795 40.76 -4.89 12.71
N ALA A 796 41.07 -3.79 12.04
CA ALA A 796 41.98 -2.78 12.56
C ALA A 796 41.18 -1.60 13.13
N GLU A 797 41.41 -1.24 14.39
CA GLU A 797 40.77 -0.09 15.05
C GLU A 797 41.81 1.01 15.36
N PHE A 798 41.44 2.25 15.04
CA PHE A 798 42.21 3.46 15.26
C PHE A 798 41.43 4.39 16.19
N THR A 799 42.08 4.89 17.23
CA THR A 799 41.51 5.84 18.19
C THR A 799 42.51 6.96 18.49
N VAL A 800 42.01 8.08 19.02
CA VAL A 800 42.79 9.28 19.36
C VAL A 800 42.34 9.83 20.72
N ASP A 801 43.29 10.37 21.51
CA ASP A 801 43.02 10.95 22.84
C ASP A 801 42.00 12.12 22.80
N LYS A 802 41.88 12.76 21.64
CA LYS A 802 40.92 13.83 21.35
C LYS A 802 40.43 13.70 19.91
N PRO A 803 39.12 13.85 19.65
CA PRO A 803 38.61 13.89 18.28
C PRO A 803 39.29 14.98 17.44
N ILE A 804 39.48 14.71 16.15
CA ILE A 804 40.08 15.64 15.19
C ILE A 804 38.99 16.14 14.24
N GLU A 805 38.77 17.46 14.20
CA GLU A 805 37.89 18.10 13.22
C GLU A 805 38.48 17.92 11.81
N ALA A 806 37.84 17.11 10.97
CA ALA A 806 38.34 16.75 9.65
C ALA A 806 37.27 16.73 8.56
N LYS A 807 37.70 16.86 7.30
CA LYS A 807 36.84 16.82 6.10
C LYS A 807 37.07 15.60 5.18
N GLY A 808 37.92 14.67 5.57
CA GLY A 808 38.19 13.45 4.82
C GLY A 808 39.04 12.51 5.63
N VAL A 809 38.92 11.21 5.34
CA VAL A 809 39.62 10.12 6.02
C VAL A 809 40.29 9.27 4.94
N GLU A 810 41.59 9.04 5.02
CA GLU A 810 42.38 8.31 4.03
C GLU A 810 42.95 7.04 4.67
N ILE A 811 42.44 5.90 4.24
CA ILE A 811 42.81 4.56 4.74
C ILE A 811 43.73 3.93 3.71
N HIS A 812 44.93 3.52 4.13
CA HIS A 812 45.93 2.94 3.22
C HIS A 812 46.69 1.78 3.86
N GLY A 813 47.17 0.83 3.04
CA GLY A 813 47.96 -0.30 3.54
C GLY A 813 48.90 -0.92 2.51
N ASP A 814 50.08 -1.35 2.98
CA ASP A 814 51.09 -2.05 2.17
C ASP A 814 50.68 -3.50 1.88
N ALA A 815 50.68 -3.90 0.61
CA ALA A 815 50.18 -5.21 0.19
C ALA A 815 51.18 -5.98 -0.68
N ASP A 816 51.35 -7.29 -0.41
CA ASP A 816 51.95 -8.27 -1.32
C ASP A 816 50.97 -9.37 -1.76
N SER A 817 49.71 -9.25 -1.36
CA SER A 817 48.55 -10.04 -1.78
C SER A 817 47.47 -9.09 -2.35
N TYR A 818 46.33 -9.62 -2.79
CA TYR A 818 45.16 -8.78 -3.05
C TYR A 818 44.47 -8.48 -1.73
N VAL A 819 44.03 -7.24 -1.55
CA VAL A 819 43.23 -6.82 -0.39
C VAL A 819 41.75 -6.94 -0.76
N SER A 820 40.92 -7.28 0.22
CA SER A 820 39.47 -7.13 0.15
C SER A 820 38.95 -6.64 1.51
N LEU A 821 37.94 -5.78 1.48
CA LEU A 821 37.30 -5.24 2.68
C LEU A 821 35.84 -5.67 2.72
N SER A 822 35.30 -5.81 3.93
CA SER A 822 33.85 -5.89 4.14
C SER A 822 33.30 -4.48 4.35
N GLU A 823 33.79 -3.77 5.37
CA GLU A 823 33.19 -2.52 5.88
C GLU A 823 34.27 -1.58 6.44
N VAL A 824 34.02 -0.27 6.39
CA VAL A 824 34.81 0.77 7.02
C VAL A 824 33.89 1.64 7.88
N GLU A 825 34.03 1.54 9.20
CA GLU A 825 33.30 2.40 10.13
C GLU A 825 34.13 3.66 10.48
N ILE A 826 33.56 4.84 10.31
CA ILE A 826 34.20 6.14 10.63
C ILE A 826 33.30 6.84 11.66
N TYR A 827 33.74 6.87 12.90
CA TYR A 827 32.97 7.44 14.00
C TYR A 827 33.35 8.90 14.25
N ALA A 828 32.33 9.75 14.36
CA ALA A 828 32.47 11.17 14.68
C ALA A 828 31.54 11.57 15.82
N LYS A 829 31.98 12.57 16.60
CA LYS A 829 31.20 13.15 17.69
C LYS A 829 30.55 14.47 17.29
N ASP A 830 29.32 14.69 17.77
CA ASP A 830 28.49 15.85 17.41
C ASP A 830 28.38 16.93 18.52
N GLY A 831 28.98 16.69 19.69
CA GLY A 831 28.90 17.61 20.84
C GLY A 831 27.59 17.54 21.62
N THR A 832 26.76 16.51 21.41
CA THR A 832 25.56 16.23 22.19
C THR A 832 25.80 15.13 23.24
N ALA A 833 24.93 15.07 24.25
CA ALA A 833 24.98 14.07 25.32
C ALA A 833 24.07 12.88 24.98
N LEU A 834 24.53 11.65 25.24
CA LEU A 834 23.65 10.48 25.18
C LEU A 834 22.48 10.62 26.17
N PRO A 835 21.29 10.07 25.87
CA PRO A 835 20.18 10.03 26.82
C PRO A 835 20.52 9.27 28.11
N ALA A 836 19.77 9.51 29.19
CA ALA A 836 20.04 8.88 30.49
C ALA A 836 19.24 7.58 30.71
N SER A 837 19.93 6.56 31.22
CA SER A 837 19.37 5.24 31.56
C SER A 837 18.49 5.22 32.84
N ASP A 838 17.93 6.35 33.28
CA ASP A 838 17.23 6.45 34.58
C ASP A 838 15.73 6.21 34.44
N ALA A 839 15.33 4.95 34.64
CA ALA A 839 13.94 4.51 34.65
C ALA A 839 13.17 4.84 35.95
N SER A 840 13.70 5.66 36.86
CA SER A 840 13.03 5.91 38.14
C SER A 840 12.00 7.05 38.07
N LEU A 841 10.91 6.90 38.83
CA LEU A 841 10.05 8.03 39.17
C LEU A 841 10.77 9.00 40.13
N ALA A 842 10.45 10.28 39.99
CA ALA A 842 10.72 11.31 40.99
C ALA A 842 9.48 11.64 41.83
N ASP A 843 8.28 11.38 41.31
CA ASP A 843 7.02 11.52 42.06
C ASP A 843 5.96 10.53 41.51
N LEU A 844 5.03 10.13 42.36
CA LEU A 844 3.88 9.28 42.02
C LEU A 844 2.67 9.86 42.74
N ARG A 845 1.66 10.30 41.99
CA ARG A 845 0.52 11.07 42.51
C ARG A 845 -0.82 10.36 42.29
N VAL A 846 -1.76 10.68 43.16
CA VAL A 846 -3.16 10.20 43.20
C VAL A 846 -4.05 11.44 43.30
N ASP A 847 -4.89 11.69 42.29
CA ASP A 847 -5.62 12.95 42.08
C ASP A 847 -4.73 14.20 42.31
N GLY A 848 -3.46 14.11 41.89
CA GLY A 848 -2.48 15.20 41.94
C GLY A 848 -1.75 15.41 43.27
N SER A 849 -2.01 14.59 44.28
CA SER A 849 -1.25 14.58 45.54
C SER A 849 -0.28 13.40 45.57
N SER A 850 0.98 13.61 45.96
CA SER A 850 1.98 12.53 46.06
C SER A 850 1.54 11.43 47.03
N VAL A 851 1.80 10.17 46.67
CA VAL A 851 1.45 9.00 47.48
C VAL A 851 2.27 9.00 48.79
N GLU A 852 1.60 8.70 49.90
CA GLU A 852 2.23 8.69 51.22
C GLU A 852 3.36 7.65 51.29
N GLY A 853 4.55 8.08 51.71
CA GLY A 853 5.74 7.24 51.73
C GLY A 853 6.13 6.74 50.32
N PHE A 854 6.03 7.61 49.31
CA PHE A 854 6.66 7.41 48.01
C PHE A 854 8.18 7.28 48.16
N ASP A 855 8.71 6.20 47.59
CA ASP A 855 10.13 5.92 47.42
C ASP A 855 10.34 5.37 46.01
N ALA A 856 11.33 5.88 45.30
CA ALA A 856 11.55 5.52 43.91
C ALA A 856 12.01 4.07 43.67
N ASP A 857 12.44 3.34 44.71
CA ASP A 857 12.76 1.91 44.66
C ASP A 857 11.61 1.02 45.18
N LYS A 858 10.57 1.61 45.79
CA LYS A 858 9.32 0.94 46.12
C LYS A 858 8.37 0.96 44.91
N THR A 859 8.11 -0.22 44.36
CA THR A 859 7.30 -0.42 43.13
C THR A 859 5.82 -0.78 43.38
N GLY A 860 5.37 -0.82 44.63
CA GLY A 860 3.98 -1.15 44.98
C GLY A 860 3.43 -0.27 46.10
N TYR A 861 2.21 0.21 45.91
CA TYR A 861 1.49 1.10 46.82
C TYR A 861 0.04 0.66 46.96
N ASP A 862 -0.49 0.72 48.17
CA ASP A 862 -1.90 0.46 48.47
C ASP A 862 -2.55 1.75 48.98
N VAL A 863 -3.71 2.11 48.42
CA VAL A 863 -4.43 3.35 48.74
C VAL A 863 -5.89 3.01 49.05
N THR A 864 -6.37 3.41 50.24
CA THR A 864 -7.77 3.18 50.63
C THR A 864 -8.67 4.27 50.08
N ILE A 865 -9.69 3.89 49.29
CA ILE A 865 -10.75 4.79 48.80
C ILE A 865 -12.08 4.48 49.48
N ALA A 866 -13.02 5.44 49.49
CA ALA A 866 -14.37 5.19 50.01
C ALA A 866 -15.11 4.13 49.19
N HIS A 867 -15.98 3.35 49.83
CA HIS A 867 -16.66 2.18 49.23
C HIS A 867 -17.23 2.46 47.84
N ASP A 868 -18.01 3.54 47.73
CA ASP A 868 -18.78 3.91 46.54
C ASP A 868 -18.09 5.01 45.69
N ALA A 869 -16.76 5.23 45.86
CA ALA A 869 -16.01 6.23 45.09
C ALA A 869 -15.54 5.73 43.71
N GLU A 870 -15.38 6.65 42.76
CA GLU A 870 -14.62 6.41 41.52
C GLU A 870 -13.13 6.22 41.82
N TYR A 871 -12.40 5.57 40.92
CA TYR A 871 -10.95 5.44 41.06
C TYR A 871 -10.24 6.79 40.81
N PRO A 872 -9.33 7.23 41.69
CA PRO A 872 -8.52 8.43 41.47
C PRO A 872 -7.60 8.32 40.25
N LEU A 873 -7.29 9.46 39.64
CA LEU A 873 -6.32 9.54 38.54
C LEU A 873 -4.89 9.38 39.08
N VAL A 874 -4.17 8.36 38.60
CA VAL A 874 -2.77 8.11 38.94
C VAL A 874 -1.84 8.79 37.93
N GLN A 875 -0.82 9.48 38.44
CA GLN A 875 0.19 10.16 37.62
C GLN A 875 1.59 9.75 38.07
N GLY A 876 2.36 9.13 37.18
CA GLY A 876 3.81 8.93 37.38
C GLY A 876 4.59 10.06 36.74
N LEU A 877 5.46 10.73 37.50
CA LEU A 877 6.40 11.72 37.00
C LEU A 877 7.82 11.14 37.06
N SER A 878 8.42 10.90 35.91
CA SER A 878 9.80 10.39 35.80
C SER A 878 10.84 11.37 36.33
N ARG A 879 11.99 10.85 36.76
CA ARG A 879 13.11 11.66 37.25
C ARG A 879 13.93 12.26 36.13
N ASP A 880 14.16 11.49 35.06
CA ASP A 880 14.48 12.07 33.77
C ASP A 880 13.17 12.39 33.03
N THR A 881 12.94 13.66 32.75
CA THR A 881 11.78 14.13 31.96
C THR A 881 11.85 13.76 30.48
N ALA A 882 12.98 13.22 30.00
CA ALA A 882 13.08 12.58 28.69
C ALA A 882 12.69 11.08 28.70
N ALA A 883 12.51 10.45 29.87
CA ALA A 883 12.06 9.06 29.95
C ALA A 883 10.57 8.91 29.59
N LYS A 884 10.22 7.84 28.87
CA LYS A 884 8.84 7.55 28.46
C LYS A 884 8.06 6.94 29.62
N VAL A 885 6.95 7.56 30.00
CA VAL A 885 6.01 7.02 31.01
C VAL A 885 4.72 6.58 30.31
N THR A 886 4.27 5.35 30.59
CA THR A 886 2.93 4.85 30.20
C THR A 886 2.16 4.43 31.46
N ILE A 887 0.84 4.64 31.46
CA ILE A 887 0.00 4.37 32.64
C ILE A 887 -1.28 3.67 32.23
N ASP A 888 -1.48 2.44 32.74
CA ASP A 888 -2.81 1.82 32.85
C ASP A 888 -3.48 2.36 34.11
N GLN A 889 -4.71 2.86 34.01
CA GLN A 889 -5.45 3.48 35.12
C GLN A 889 -6.29 2.43 35.86
N ALA A 890 -6.53 2.65 37.15
CA ALA A 890 -7.32 1.73 37.94
C ALA A 890 -8.79 1.66 37.46
N SER A 891 -9.27 0.44 37.26
CA SER A 891 -10.63 0.13 36.79
C SER A 891 -11.14 -1.12 37.48
N GLU A 892 -12.47 -1.34 37.49
CA GLU A 892 -13.03 -2.61 38.00
C GLU A 892 -12.49 -3.83 37.21
N ALA A 893 -12.17 -3.64 35.92
CA ALA A 893 -11.65 -4.70 35.04
C ALA A 893 -10.22 -5.15 35.37
N ASN A 894 -9.34 -4.24 35.82
CA ASN A 894 -7.99 -4.58 36.33
C ASN A 894 -7.95 -4.74 37.87
N GLY A 895 -9.11 -4.88 38.52
CA GLY A 895 -9.22 -5.13 39.96
C GLY A 895 -8.88 -3.92 40.84
N GLY A 896 -9.03 -2.70 40.30
CA GLY A 896 -8.72 -1.44 40.97
C GLY A 896 -7.22 -1.15 41.05
N LYS A 897 -6.43 -1.59 40.06
CA LYS A 897 -4.97 -1.47 40.09
C LYS A 897 -4.46 -0.65 38.91
N ALA A 898 -3.96 0.55 39.19
CA ALA A 898 -3.19 1.32 38.22
C ALA A 898 -1.76 0.76 38.10
N THR A 899 -1.19 0.79 36.90
CA THR A 899 0.18 0.34 36.61
C THR A 899 0.91 1.40 35.78
N VAL A 900 2.00 1.94 36.32
CA VAL A 900 2.86 2.95 35.68
C VAL A 900 4.15 2.26 35.23
N VAL A 901 4.48 2.29 33.94
CA VAL A 901 5.76 1.81 33.41
C VAL A 901 6.61 3.01 32.99
N VAL A 902 7.86 3.05 33.42
CA VAL A 902 8.85 4.05 33.00
C VAL A 902 9.93 3.35 32.18
N THR A 903 10.03 3.68 30.90
CA THR A 903 11.14 3.29 30.03
C THR A 903 12.17 4.44 30.00
N PRO A 904 13.46 4.18 30.28
CA PRO A 904 14.49 5.21 30.31
C PRO A 904 14.69 5.90 28.95
N ALA A 905 15.30 7.09 28.95
CA ALA A 905 15.43 7.94 27.77
C ALA A 905 16.40 7.38 26.71
N ASP A 906 17.27 6.43 27.08
CA ASP A 906 18.14 5.67 26.17
C ASP A 906 17.40 4.57 25.39
N GLY A 907 16.08 4.40 25.63
CA GLY A 907 15.25 3.39 24.97
C GLY A 907 15.46 1.96 25.49
N ASN A 908 16.26 1.75 26.53
CA ASN A 908 16.54 0.43 27.07
C ASN A 908 15.29 -0.17 27.77
N ALA A 909 14.53 -0.97 27.02
CA ALA A 909 13.31 -1.61 27.50
C ALA A 909 13.56 -2.64 28.62
N GLU A 910 14.75 -3.26 28.70
CA GLU A 910 15.09 -4.20 29.78
C GLU A 910 15.34 -3.48 31.12
N ALA A 911 15.75 -2.20 31.06
CA ALA A 911 15.92 -1.34 32.23
C ALA A 911 14.63 -0.64 32.68
N ALA A 912 13.49 -0.87 32.00
CA ALA A 912 12.22 -0.24 32.32
C ALA A 912 11.70 -0.65 33.72
N LYS A 913 11.14 0.31 34.46
CA LYS A 913 10.70 0.12 35.85
C LYS A 913 9.19 0.29 35.98
N THR A 914 8.54 -0.73 36.53
CA THR A 914 7.08 -0.75 36.72
C THR A 914 6.71 -0.49 38.17
N TYR A 915 5.80 0.46 38.38
CA TYR A 915 5.18 0.81 39.65
C TYR A 915 3.68 0.48 39.59
N ALA A 916 3.08 0.15 40.74
CA ALA A 916 1.65 -0.14 40.86
C ALA A 916 1.00 0.62 42.02
N VAL A 917 -0.24 1.08 41.81
CA VAL A 917 -1.11 1.63 42.85
C VAL A 917 -2.39 0.80 42.89
N THR A 918 -2.58 0.05 43.98
CA THR A 918 -3.77 -0.77 44.23
C THR A 918 -4.76 0.00 45.10
N PHE A 919 -5.99 0.16 44.64
CA PHE A 919 -7.02 0.90 45.36
C PHE A 919 -7.96 -0.04 46.12
N ALA A 920 -7.81 -0.08 47.44
CA ALA A 920 -8.68 -0.85 48.33
C ALA A 920 -9.96 -0.06 48.64
N ARG A 921 -11.13 -0.62 48.29
CA ARG A 921 -12.43 -0.06 48.69
C ARG A 921 -12.65 -0.29 50.19
N ALA A 922 -12.85 0.78 50.95
CA ALA A 922 -13.14 0.72 52.38
C ALA A 922 -14.46 -0.03 52.65
N SER A 923 -14.50 -0.76 53.77
CA SER A 923 -15.70 -1.47 54.24
C SER A 923 -16.92 -0.54 54.29
N LYS A 924 -18.05 -0.97 53.71
CA LYS A 924 -19.29 -0.19 53.71
C LYS A 924 -19.70 0.16 55.15
N PRO A 925 -19.99 1.43 55.49
CA PRO A 925 -20.39 1.80 56.84
C PRO A 925 -21.64 1.02 57.28
N GLY A 926 -21.54 0.32 58.41
CA GLY A 926 -22.68 -0.37 59.01
C GLY A 926 -23.69 0.63 59.57
N ASN A 927 -24.96 0.48 59.22
CA ASN A 927 -26.05 1.30 59.76
C ASN A 927 -26.17 1.12 61.29
N GLY A 928 -25.59 2.02 62.06
CA GLY A 928 -25.72 2.05 63.51
C GLY A 928 -26.90 2.90 63.97
N GLY A 929 -28.00 2.26 64.39
CA GLY A 929 -29.05 2.97 65.14
C GLY A 929 -30.45 2.36 65.14
N ASP A 930 -30.74 1.49 66.13
CA ASP A 930 -32.00 1.56 66.90
C ASP A 930 -31.80 0.96 68.31
N PRO A 931 -31.98 1.72 69.42
CA PRO A 931 -31.62 1.29 70.76
C PRO A 931 -32.82 0.84 71.64
N THR A 932 -33.41 -0.34 71.37
CA THR A 932 -34.30 -1.02 72.33
C THR A 932 -34.02 -2.52 72.45
N GLY A 933 -33.57 -2.99 73.63
CA GLY A 933 -33.56 -4.40 74.02
C GLY A 933 -34.90 -4.85 74.65
N PRO A 934 -35.00 -5.98 75.38
CA PRO A 934 -33.96 -6.94 75.84
C PRO A 934 -34.10 -8.33 75.10
N THR A 935 -33.37 -9.43 75.37
CA THR A 935 -32.96 -10.06 76.63
C THR A 935 -31.68 -10.93 76.57
N ASP A 936 -30.87 -10.83 77.61
CA ASP A 936 -29.88 -11.85 78.09
C ASP A 936 -30.65 -13.10 78.59
N PRO A 937 -30.15 -14.35 78.40
CA PRO A 937 -29.13 -14.90 79.29
C PRO A 937 -27.97 -15.71 78.65
N SER A 938 -26.84 -15.71 79.36
CA SER A 938 -25.81 -16.80 79.49
C SER A 938 -24.59 -16.87 78.55
N ASN A 939 -23.55 -16.13 78.96
CA ASN A 939 -22.12 -16.52 79.00
C ASN A 939 -21.95 -17.88 79.77
N PRO A 940 -20.84 -18.69 79.70
CA PRO A 940 -19.46 -18.29 79.33
C PRO A 940 -18.48 -19.29 78.64
N SER A 941 -17.28 -18.77 78.34
CA SER A 941 -15.92 -19.39 78.40
C SER A 941 -15.46 -20.56 77.49
N ASN A 942 -14.52 -20.26 76.56
CA ASN A 942 -13.04 -20.53 76.61
C ASN A 942 -12.51 -21.65 77.57
N PRO A 943 -11.43 -22.45 77.31
CA PRO A 943 -10.40 -22.41 76.24
C PRO A 943 -9.96 -23.79 75.62
N SER A 944 -8.93 -23.75 74.74
CA SER A 944 -7.79 -24.72 74.56
C SER A 944 -7.97 -26.23 74.22
N ASN A 945 -7.38 -26.64 73.08
CA ASN A 945 -6.18 -27.52 72.90
C ASN A 945 -5.96 -28.76 73.83
N PRO A 946 -5.40 -29.94 73.40
CA PRO A 946 -4.92 -30.43 72.07
C PRO A 946 -5.41 -31.87 71.69
N SER A 947 -4.74 -32.46 70.67
CA SER A 947 -4.31 -33.88 70.53
C SER A 947 -5.24 -35.01 70.00
N ASN A 948 -4.72 -35.65 68.94
CA ASN A 948 -4.87 -37.03 68.44
C ASN A 948 -4.60 -38.10 69.56
N PRO A 949 -4.84 -39.44 69.41
CA PRO A 949 -5.01 -40.20 68.15
C PRO A 949 -5.99 -41.41 68.14
N ASP A 950 -6.00 -42.11 66.98
CA ASP A 950 -6.33 -43.54 66.73
C ASP A 950 -7.78 -44.06 66.89
N GLY A 951 -8.14 -45.08 66.10
CA GLY A 951 -9.49 -45.70 66.16
C GLY A 951 -9.93 -46.74 65.10
N ASN A 952 -9.16 -47.00 64.05
CA ASN A 952 -9.16 -48.14 63.10
C ASN A 952 -10.30 -49.22 63.15
N GLY A 953 -10.99 -49.51 62.03
CA GLY A 953 -12.16 -50.44 62.01
C GLY A 953 -12.48 -51.34 60.78
N GLY A 954 -11.82 -51.23 59.62
CA GLY A 954 -12.00 -52.16 58.47
C GLY A 954 -13.35 -52.11 57.70
N LYS A 955 -13.60 -52.96 56.67
CA LYS A 955 -12.71 -53.89 55.94
C LYS A 955 -13.31 -54.37 54.60
N ASN A 956 -12.44 -54.79 53.66
CA ASN A 956 -12.69 -55.55 52.40
C ASN A 956 -13.40 -54.78 51.25
N GLY A 957 -13.04 -54.97 49.96
CA GLY A 957 -11.89 -55.70 49.40
C GLY A 957 -12.00 -55.98 47.88
N GLY A 958 -10.86 -56.16 47.19
CA GLY A 958 -10.74 -56.37 45.72
C GLY A 958 -10.39 -55.06 44.99
N ALA A 959 -9.19 -54.79 44.45
CA ALA A 959 -8.18 -55.62 43.74
C ALA A 959 -8.65 -56.05 42.33
N ASP A 960 -7.86 -56.04 41.25
CA ASP A 960 -6.40 -55.88 41.05
C ASP A 960 -6.16 -55.62 39.51
N GLN A 961 -5.14 -54.97 38.91
CA GLN A 961 -3.83 -54.38 39.32
C GLN A 961 -3.38 -53.20 38.41
N ASN A 962 -2.46 -52.35 38.93
CA ASN A 962 -1.15 -51.86 38.41
C ASN A 962 -0.89 -51.66 36.88
N ALA A 963 0.02 -50.76 36.44
CA ALA A 963 1.15 -50.13 37.14
C ALA A 963 1.53 -48.71 36.61
N ASP A 964 2.53 -48.12 37.28
CA ASP A 964 3.45 -47.05 36.87
C ASP A 964 2.96 -45.60 36.63
N GLY A 965 3.65 -44.66 37.31
CA GLY A 965 4.23 -43.55 36.53
C GLY A 965 4.22 -42.10 37.02
N LYS A 966 4.57 -41.81 38.28
CA LYS A 966 5.08 -40.49 38.76
C LYS A 966 4.12 -39.27 38.82
N LYS A 967 4.22 -38.59 39.96
CA LYS A 967 4.05 -37.15 40.25
C LYS A 967 3.83 -36.20 39.06
N ARG A 968 2.85 -35.30 39.21
CA ARG A 968 2.97 -33.91 38.74
C ARG A 968 3.38 -33.04 39.94
N ASP A 969 4.56 -32.44 39.86
CA ASP A 969 4.93 -31.26 40.66
C ASP A 969 4.94 -30.08 39.65
N GLU A 970 4.11 -29.06 39.83
CA GLU A 970 4.07 -27.87 38.94
C GLU A 970 4.54 -26.63 39.72
N LEU A 971 5.67 -26.04 39.31
CA LEU A 971 6.25 -24.86 39.96
C LEU A 971 7.11 -24.02 39.00
N SER A 972 6.70 -22.75 38.83
CA SER A 972 7.50 -21.57 38.42
C SER A 972 8.22 -21.50 37.05
N ARG A 973 7.78 -20.50 36.26
CA ARG A 973 8.57 -19.46 35.53
C ARG A 973 9.51 -19.84 34.36
N THR A 974 9.06 -19.50 33.15
CA THR A 974 9.72 -18.65 32.12
C THR A 974 8.63 -18.15 31.14
N GLY A 975 8.77 -17.07 30.36
CA GLY A 975 9.78 -15.99 30.41
C GLY A 975 10.13 -15.36 29.04
N SER A 976 9.28 -14.47 28.49
CA SER A 976 9.53 -13.61 27.29
C SER A 976 9.82 -14.37 25.97
N ALA A 977 9.90 -13.80 24.76
CA ALA A 977 9.58 -12.47 24.18
C ALA A 977 8.74 -12.71 22.87
N ILE A 978 8.49 -11.84 21.88
CA ILE A 978 9.19 -10.69 21.26
C ILE A 978 8.14 -9.75 20.63
N ALA A 979 8.28 -8.42 20.77
CA ALA A 979 7.74 -7.41 19.85
C ALA A 979 8.31 -6.00 20.14
N MET A 980 9.14 -5.42 19.26
CA MET A 980 9.30 -3.96 19.07
C MET A 980 10.31 -3.64 17.95
N ALA A 981 9.83 -3.03 16.86
CA ALA A 981 10.53 -2.14 15.91
C ALA A 981 9.53 -1.76 14.78
N ALA A 982 9.48 -0.54 14.25
CA ALA A 982 10.04 0.73 14.71
C ALA A 982 9.22 1.90 14.12
N ALA A 983 9.25 3.07 14.77
CA ALA A 983 8.86 4.35 14.16
C ALA A 983 9.43 5.54 14.95
N ALA A 984 10.40 6.27 14.38
CA ALA A 984 10.62 7.71 14.61
C ALA A 984 11.89 8.22 13.87
N MET A 985 11.72 8.99 12.79
CA MET A 985 12.64 10.08 12.44
C MET A 985 11.87 11.20 11.71
N MET A 986 11.59 12.30 12.43
CA MET A 986 11.95 13.68 12.05
C MET A 986 11.05 14.71 12.76
N VAL A 987 11.68 15.63 13.50
CA VAL A 987 11.21 17.02 13.61
C VAL A 987 12.44 17.94 13.66
N ALA A 988 12.54 18.87 12.72
CA ALA A 988 13.42 20.04 12.84
C ALA A 988 12.87 21.23 12.04
N ALA A 989 13.13 22.44 12.56
CA ALA A 989 12.96 23.75 11.90
C ALA A 989 11.54 24.19 11.44
N THR A 990 10.83 24.92 12.32
CA THR A 990 9.74 25.83 11.96
C THR A 990 10.18 27.30 12.05
N ALA A 991 10.19 28.02 10.93
CA ALA A 991 10.25 29.50 10.91
C ALA A 991 9.81 30.08 9.55
N GLY A 992 8.87 31.05 9.55
CA GLY A 992 8.72 32.02 8.45
C GLY A 992 7.60 31.81 7.42
N VAL A 993 6.33 31.77 7.83
CA VAL A 993 5.17 31.85 6.90
C VAL A 993 4.50 33.22 6.97
N ALA A 994 4.66 34.07 5.93
CA ALA A 994 3.83 35.26 5.69
C ALA A 994 4.04 35.96 4.32
N ALA A 995 3.83 35.29 3.17
CA ALA A 995 3.70 36.01 1.87
C ALA A 995 2.95 35.24 0.75
N LEU A 996 1.66 35.55 0.61
CA LEU A 996 0.96 35.76 -0.67
C LEU A 996 1.04 34.68 -1.80
N MET A 997 0.03 33.80 -1.85
CA MET A 997 -0.44 33.23 -3.13
C MET A 997 -1.00 34.34 -4.04
N ILE A 998 -0.64 34.36 -5.34
CA ILE A 998 -1.46 34.84 -6.48
C ILE A 998 -0.71 34.57 -7.79
N ARG A 999 -1.44 34.06 -8.81
CA ARG A 999 -0.96 33.66 -10.17
C ARG A 999 0.00 32.46 -10.17
N ARG A 1000 -0.01 31.59 -11.21
CA ARG A 1000 -0.63 31.72 -12.55
C ARG A 1000 -1.07 30.34 -13.10
N ARG A 1001 -2.31 30.23 -13.59
CA ARG A 1001 -2.66 29.26 -14.65
C ARG A 1001 -2.05 29.75 -15.99
N SER A 1002 -2.06 28.88 -17.01
CA SER A 1002 -1.66 29.08 -18.42
C SER A 1002 -0.16 29.00 -18.74
N GLY A 1003 0.21 27.89 -19.38
CA GLY A 1003 1.47 27.61 -20.07
C GLY A 1003 1.38 26.18 -20.58
N ARG A 1004 1.37 26.01 -21.91
CA ARG A 1004 1.16 24.73 -22.62
C ARG A 1004 1.97 23.58 -22.02
#